data_AF-A0A926TXR8-F1
#
_entry.id   AF-A0A926TXR8-F1
#
_cell.length_a   1.000
_cell.length_b   1.000
_cell.length_c   1.000
_cell.angle_alpha   90.00
_cell.angle_beta   90.00
_cell.angle_gamma   90.00
#
_symmetry.space_group_name_H-M   'P 1'
#
loop_
_entity.id
_entity.type
_entity.pdbx_description
1 polymer ?
#
loop_
_entity_poly.entity_id
_entity_poly.type
_entity_poly.pdbx_seq_one_letter_code
_entity_poly.pdbx_strand_id
1 'polypeptide(L)'
;MSVFSHRHSIARLGYLLIVTLLAPAIALPVAATSPPVIQGVRQAPVVLGVVRSADNAALWPNISARLQGSEYRVIDWDQVRSPQDLASVTVLFLPSVETINSAQLLALEAWMGQGGRVIVTGAIGTQSSYGVQQALRSILGAYWQQPIEQPTVLTLPRRRTELWVQQGDTRSAIVGGVLGQSGVASESIATWGSANQAAIVVTGRSVFLGWEWGETSSEFDRTWFRAAIGRYGSLQAGRAIEPTPTAPTAAIAQPVQPTPAQPTQDPAEQVAPAQMQVQPSGQPISAAEAIAMQQELASLIGRFESALLAGASAESAIDLAATEEKSPDANVTPVGHSALTQAREILANFPQLVRDRNYSTARQQWILARRTLWDNFPTDRLIAQPEIRAIWLDRGTIVEAGSPEGLAQVFDRLAAAGINTVFFETINAGYPIYPSQIAPQQNPLVRGWDPLAAAVELAHARNMELHAWVWTFAAGNQLHNRLVSQPSSYPGPILAAHPDWANYDNAGNMIPAGQTKPFLDPANPQARQYLLNLFEEIVTRYNVDGLQLDYIRYPFQDLSANRTYGYGIAARQQFQQLTGTDPIALTPRSPLWSRWTQFRIEQVNSFVAQTAQLLRSRSAPGTVSRRSNLILSTAVFPLPTSDRLNRIQQNWELWAQRGDVDLIVPMSYAMDTNGLLRLASPWLTRADVGSALVLPSIRLLNLPEATAIDQIQALRDLPAGGYSLFAAENLSAGLQIVFDRTQGQAASPIPYRQPFQAAALRYAALTREWSYLLGQNQLVISPDQQQVWRSQAAALGEALDQLAADPSEANLDLAQSRLRRFQIAFPGWMPTSDSYRVRTWQNRLGAIADLLAYGDRRREE
;
A
#
# COMPACT_ATOMS: atom_id res chain seq x y z
N MET A 1 10.72 47.30 -24.35
CA MET A 1 11.89 47.87 -25.06
C MET A 1 13.08 47.93 -24.10
N SER A 2 14.18 47.26 -24.46
CA SER A 2 15.61 47.54 -24.17
C SER A 2 16.16 47.72 -22.73
N VAL A 3 16.76 46.63 -22.22
CA VAL A 3 18.15 46.40 -21.73
C VAL A 3 19.08 47.57 -21.30
N PHE A 4 19.87 47.27 -20.24
CA PHE A 4 21.21 47.76 -19.75
C PHE A 4 21.15 48.35 -18.32
N SER A 5 22.08 48.13 -17.36
CA SER A 5 23.40 47.49 -17.32
C SER A 5 23.86 47.18 -15.87
N HIS A 6 24.90 46.35 -15.79
CA HIS A 6 25.77 45.84 -14.73
C HIS A 6 26.04 46.57 -13.38
N ARG A 7 26.41 45.68 -12.43
CA ARG A 7 27.04 45.84 -11.11
C ARG A 7 28.57 46.10 -11.19
N HIS A 8 29.19 46.74 -10.18
CA HIS A 8 30.15 46.14 -9.21
C HIS A 8 30.89 47.15 -8.28
N SER A 9 31.29 46.62 -7.11
CA SER A 9 32.35 47.04 -6.15
C SER A 9 31.91 47.77 -4.87
N ILE A 10 31.81 47.09 -3.71
CA ILE A 10 32.85 46.68 -2.70
C ILE A 10 33.06 47.77 -1.62
N ALA A 11 32.77 47.46 -0.35
CA ALA A 11 33.69 47.57 0.80
C ALA A 11 33.03 47.12 2.13
N ARG A 12 33.78 46.35 2.91
CA ARG A 12 33.52 45.88 4.29
C ARG A 12 33.92 46.93 5.33
N LEU A 13 33.31 46.85 6.52
CA LEU A 13 33.78 47.10 7.91
C LEU A 13 32.50 47.53 8.70
N GLY A 14 32.01 46.89 9.78
CA GLY A 14 32.64 46.27 10.93
C GLY A 14 32.49 47.23 12.13
N TYR A 15 31.58 46.99 13.09
CA TYR A 15 31.71 47.49 14.47
C TYR A 15 30.76 46.76 15.44
N LEU A 16 31.20 46.79 16.70
CA LEU A 16 30.93 45.94 17.83
C LEU A 16 30.17 46.73 18.93
N LEU A 17 29.31 46.03 19.69
CA LEU A 17 29.04 46.15 21.14
C LEU A 17 28.08 47.22 21.75
N ILE A 18 27.28 46.72 22.73
CA ILE A 18 26.80 47.30 24.03
C ILE A 18 25.52 48.18 24.03
N VAL A 19 24.51 48.13 24.93
CA VAL A 19 24.12 47.33 26.14
C VAL A 19 22.68 47.75 26.60
N THR A 20 22.08 46.95 27.51
CA THR A 20 21.07 47.24 28.58
C THR A 20 19.54 47.14 28.38
N LEU A 21 18.98 46.04 28.93
CA LEU A 21 18.09 45.90 30.11
C LEU A 21 16.72 46.60 30.22
N LEU A 22 15.67 45.79 30.47
CA LEU A 22 14.78 45.88 31.66
C LEU A 22 13.93 44.59 31.85
N ALA A 23 13.99 44.03 33.05
CA ALA A 23 13.18 42.91 33.60
C ALA A 23 12.00 43.50 34.46
N PRO A 24 11.06 42.76 35.11
CA PRO A 24 11.25 41.47 35.82
C PRO A 24 10.12 40.41 35.74
N ALA A 25 10.48 39.17 36.06
CA ALA A 25 9.55 38.08 36.39
C ALA A 25 9.73 37.69 37.87
N ILE A 26 8.59 37.50 38.55
CA ILE A 26 8.48 37.14 39.97
C ILE A 26 8.66 35.63 40.13
N ALA A 27 9.52 35.23 41.07
CA ALA A 27 9.74 33.85 41.48
C ALA A 27 8.93 33.50 42.74
N LEU A 28 8.39 32.28 42.79
CA LEU A 28 8.04 31.58 44.03
C LEU A 28 8.62 30.15 43.97
N PRO A 29 9.19 29.63 45.08
CA PRO A 29 9.93 28.36 45.08
C PRO A 29 8.99 27.18 45.42
N VAL A 30 9.14 26.06 44.70
CA VAL A 30 8.64 24.76 45.16
C VAL A 30 9.85 23.90 45.47
N ALA A 31 9.97 23.53 46.75
CA ALA A 31 11.02 22.68 47.28
C ALA A 31 10.96 21.28 46.66
N ALA A 32 12.11 20.78 46.22
CA ALA A 32 12.28 19.40 45.78
C ALA A 32 12.24 18.47 46.99
N THR A 33 11.20 17.66 47.10
CA THR A 33 11.19 16.48 47.96
C THR A 33 11.77 15.31 47.16
N SER A 34 12.93 14.81 47.59
CA SER A 34 13.51 13.56 47.08
C SER A 34 12.60 12.39 47.44
N PRO A 35 12.25 11.49 46.49
CA PRO A 35 11.73 10.18 46.85
C PRO A 35 12.85 9.28 47.42
N PRO A 36 12.52 8.28 48.26
CA PRO A 36 13.48 7.57 49.08
C PRO A 36 14.34 6.61 48.24
N VAL A 37 15.58 6.44 48.69
CA VAL A 37 16.47 5.34 48.30
C VAL A 37 15.83 4.02 48.71
N ILE A 38 15.38 3.21 47.75
CA ILE A 38 15.13 1.78 47.97
C ILE A 38 16.43 1.04 47.67
N GLN A 39 17.21 0.75 48.71
CA GLN A 39 18.19 -0.33 48.67
C GLN A 39 17.44 -1.66 48.64
N GLY A 40 17.81 -2.54 47.69
CA GLY A 40 17.53 -3.98 47.77
C GLY A 40 16.26 -4.48 47.06
N VAL A 41 16.14 -4.30 45.74
CA VAL A 41 15.38 -5.25 44.92
C VAL A 41 16.36 -6.30 44.42
N ARG A 42 16.23 -7.56 44.86
CA ARG A 42 16.89 -8.69 44.19
C ARG A 42 16.41 -8.68 42.73
N GLN A 43 17.29 -8.36 41.78
CA GLN A 43 16.98 -8.54 40.36
C GLN A 43 16.62 -10.01 40.13
N ALA A 44 15.50 -10.27 39.44
CA ALA A 44 15.12 -11.62 39.11
C ALA A 44 16.23 -12.28 38.25
N PRO A 45 16.57 -13.56 38.49
CA PRO A 45 17.59 -14.23 37.69
C PRO A 45 17.12 -14.33 36.23
N VAL A 46 17.95 -13.87 35.30
CA VAL A 46 17.69 -14.00 33.87
C VAL A 46 17.89 -15.46 33.48
N VAL A 47 16.83 -16.11 33.01
CA VAL A 47 16.91 -17.38 32.28
C VAL A 47 16.99 -17.06 30.79
N LEU A 48 18.15 -17.30 30.19
CA LEU A 48 18.47 -16.94 28.81
C LEU A 48 18.17 -18.09 27.85
N GLY A 49 17.35 -17.81 26.83
CA GLY A 49 17.21 -18.65 25.65
C GLY A 49 18.03 -18.10 24.49
N VAL A 50 18.72 -18.96 23.75
CA VAL A 50 19.49 -18.58 22.55
C VAL A 50 18.95 -19.35 21.37
N VAL A 51 18.47 -18.61 20.38
CA VAL A 51 17.81 -19.17 19.21
C VAL A 51 18.85 -19.72 18.23
N ARG A 52 18.70 -21.00 17.91
CA ARG A 52 19.41 -21.68 16.83
C ARG A 52 18.45 -21.88 15.66
N SER A 53 18.87 -21.47 14.48
CA SER A 53 18.08 -21.57 13.25
C SER A 53 18.97 -22.00 12.07
N ALA A 54 18.36 -22.26 10.92
CA ALA A 54 19.10 -22.48 9.68
C ALA A 54 19.97 -21.25 9.31
N ASP A 55 19.49 -20.04 9.57
CA ASP A 55 20.17 -18.79 9.21
C ASP A 55 21.51 -18.62 9.95
N ASN A 56 21.57 -19.04 11.23
CA ASN A 56 22.74 -18.86 12.08
C ASN A 56 23.55 -20.14 12.32
N ALA A 57 23.21 -21.25 11.65
CA ALA A 57 23.85 -22.55 11.84
C ALA A 57 25.37 -22.52 11.59
N ALA A 58 25.82 -21.78 10.56
CA ALA A 58 27.24 -21.63 10.24
C ALA A 58 28.01 -20.79 11.27
N LEU A 59 27.33 -19.81 11.90
CA LEU A 59 27.89 -18.94 12.93
C LEU A 59 27.85 -19.56 14.34
N TRP A 60 27.14 -20.68 14.51
CA TRP A 60 26.87 -21.28 15.82
C TRP A 60 28.11 -21.58 16.68
N PRO A 61 29.24 -22.09 16.14
CA PRO A 61 30.48 -22.25 16.92
C PRO A 61 31.01 -20.92 17.49
N ASN A 62 30.88 -19.84 16.71
CA ASN A 62 31.30 -18.50 17.10
C ASN A 62 30.35 -17.86 18.12
N ILE A 63 29.04 -18.06 17.94
CA ILE A 63 27.99 -17.60 18.87
C ILE A 63 28.18 -18.28 20.23
N SER A 64 28.26 -19.61 20.25
CA SER A 64 28.38 -20.40 21.48
C SER A 64 29.69 -20.17 22.23
N ALA A 65 30.83 -20.01 21.52
CA ALA A 65 32.11 -19.68 22.13
C ALA A 65 32.09 -18.32 22.86
N ARG A 66 31.36 -17.33 22.32
CA ARG A 66 31.22 -16.00 22.94
C ARG A 66 30.33 -16.03 24.18
N LEU A 67 29.41 -16.99 24.26
CA LEU A 67 28.52 -17.22 25.41
C LEU A 67 29.12 -18.12 26.52
N GLN A 68 30.36 -18.61 26.34
CA GLN A 68 31.03 -19.44 27.36
C GLN A 68 31.14 -18.70 28.70
N GLY A 69 30.72 -19.37 29.78
CA GLY A 69 30.65 -18.82 31.14
C GLY A 69 29.26 -18.30 31.54
N SER A 70 28.28 -18.35 30.65
CA SER A 70 26.88 -18.00 30.92
C SER A 70 25.97 -19.22 30.79
N GLU A 71 25.04 -19.39 31.72
CA GLU A 71 23.99 -20.40 31.58
C GLU A 71 22.95 -19.97 30.54
N TYR A 72 22.68 -20.82 29.56
CA TYR A 72 21.64 -20.57 28.55
C TYR A 72 21.03 -21.87 28.01
N ARG A 73 19.81 -21.76 27.51
CA ARG A 73 19.07 -22.85 26.85
C ARG A 73 19.08 -22.64 25.35
N VAL A 74 19.40 -23.68 24.59
CA VAL A 74 19.28 -23.63 23.13
C VAL A 74 17.80 -23.78 22.76
N ILE A 75 17.28 -22.82 22.00
CA ILE A 75 15.92 -22.87 21.46
C ILE A 75 16.04 -23.20 19.97
N ASP A 76 15.58 -24.40 19.60
CA ASP A 76 15.44 -24.76 18.19
C ASP A 76 14.30 -23.95 17.59
N TRP A 77 14.65 -22.97 16.76
CA TRP A 77 13.70 -22.01 16.21
C TRP A 77 12.63 -22.70 15.37
N ASP A 78 13.00 -23.77 14.67
CA ASP A 78 12.10 -24.48 13.78
C ASP A 78 11.03 -25.26 14.54
N GLN A 79 11.15 -25.43 15.86
CA GLN A 79 10.15 -26.07 16.70
C GLN A 79 9.23 -25.09 17.43
N VAL A 80 9.55 -23.78 17.43
CA VAL A 80 8.71 -22.78 18.09
C VAL A 80 7.42 -22.57 17.30
N ARG A 81 6.28 -22.84 17.95
CA ARG A 81 4.93 -22.67 17.38
C ARG A 81 4.01 -21.88 18.31
N SER A 82 4.35 -21.77 19.58
CA SER A 82 3.53 -21.18 20.63
C SER A 82 4.39 -20.50 21.71
N PRO A 83 3.83 -19.58 22.52
CA PRO A 83 4.58 -18.97 23.62
C PRO A 83 5.01 -19.99 24.70
N GLN A 84 4.34 -21.14 24.80
CA GLN A 84 4.71 -22.21 25.73
C GLN A 84 6.10 -22.79 25.42
N ASP A 85 6.49 -22.82 24.15
CA ASP A 85 7.82 -23.28 23.72
C ASP A 85 8.94 -22.35 24.22
N LEU A 86 8.58 -21.11 24.60
CA LEU A 86 9.47 -20.09 25.15
C LEU A 86 9.25 -19.84 26.66
N ALA A 87 8.25 -20.48 27.29
CA ALA A 87 7.88 -20.23 28.69
C ALA A 87 9.00 -20.57 29.69
N SER A 88 9.97 -21.36 29.24
CA SER A 88 11.11 -21.80 30.03
C SER A 88 12.23 -20.75 30.12
N VAL A 89 12.11 -19.63 29.39
CA VAL A 89 13.09 -18.54 29.36
C VAL A 89 12.42 -17.19 29.62
N THR A 90 13.21 -16.24 30.13
CA THR A 90 12.78 -14.87 30.48
C THR A 90 13.35 -13.82 29.53
N VAL A 91 14.51 -14.11 28.93
CA VAL A 91 15.16 -13.31 27.89
C VAL A 91 15.48 -14.23 26.72
N LEU A 92 15.12 -13.81 25.50
CA LEU A 92 15.39 -14.55 24.28
C LEU A 92 16.39 -13.76 23.42
N PHE A 93 17.48 -14.43 23.05
CA PHE A 93 18.50 -13.89 22.16
C PHE A 93 18.34 -14.49 20.76
N LEU A 94 18.11 -13.63 19.77
CA LEU A 94 18.00 -14.00 18.34
C LEU A 94 19.23 -13.48 17.60
N PRO A 95 20.33 -14.26 17.56
CA PRO A 95 21.49 -13.88 16.79
C PRO A 95 21.22 -14.12 15.30
N SER A 96 21.04 -13.05 14.53
CA SER A 96 21.10 -13.09 13.06
C SER A 96 20.04 -14.01 12.43
N VAL A 97 18.80 -13.94 12.92
CA VAL A 97 17.68 -14.76 12.43
C VAL A 97 16.91 -13.99 11.35
N GLU A 98 17.31 -14.16 10.09
CA GLU A 98 16.74 -13.44 8.95
C GLU A 98 15.34 -13.96 8.55
N THR A 99 15.03 -15.22 8.88
CA THR A 99 13.79 -15.91 8.50
C THR A 99 12.93 -16.22 9.73
N ILE A 100 11.76 -15.60 9.79
CA ILE A 100 10.74 -15.79 10.82
C ILE A 100 9.40 -15.99 10.11
N ASN A 101 8.70 -17.08 10.43
CA ASN A 101 7.36 -17.33 9.91
C ASN A 101 6.28 -16.76 10.85
N SER A 102 5.03 -16.77 10.40
CA SER A 102 3.91 -16.21 11.16
C SER A 102 3.68 -16.91 12.50
N ALA A 103 3.89 -18.22 12.61
CA ALA A 103 3.70 -18.95 13.86
C ALA A 103 4.78 -18.58 14.89
N GLN A 104 6.05 -18.49 14.46
CA GLN A 104 7.17 -18.05 15.30
C GLN A 104 7.00 -16.60 15.76
N LEU A 105 6.55 -15.71 14.87
CA LEU A 105 6.25 -14.33 15.22
C LEU A 105 5.15 -14.24 16.29
N LEU A 106 4.04 -14.96 16.09
CA LEU A 106 2.92 -14.94 17.04
C LEU A 106 3.34 -15.52 18.41
N ALA A 107 4.16 -16.58 18.41
CA ALA A 107 4.75 -17.13 19.62
C ALA A 107 5.64 -16.12 20.35
N LEU A 108 6.52 -15.43 19.61
CA LEU A 108 7.42 -14.40 20.12
C LEU A 108 6.64 -13.20 20.70
N GLU A 109 5.65 -12.68 19.96
CA GLU A 109 4.82 -11.55 20.39
C GLU A 109 4.01 -11.89 21.64
N ALA A 110 3.36 -13.06 21.66
CA ALA A 110 2.58 -13.51 22.81
C ALA A 110 3.47 -13.71 24.05
N TRP A 111 4.66 -14.27 23.88
CA TRP A 111 5.63 -14.44 24.96
C TRP A 111 6.18 -13.10 25.48
N MET A 112 6.51 -12.15 24.60
CA MET A 112 6.89 -10.78 25.00
C MET A 112 5.75 -10.05 25.73
N GLY A 113 4.50 -10.30 25.33
CA GLY A 113 3.29 -9.82 26.01
C GLY A 113 3.18 -10.29 27.46
N GLN A 114 3.67 -11.49 27.77
CA GLN A 114 3.72 -12.09 29.12
C GLN A 114 4.91 -11.61 29.97
N GLY A 115 5.68 -10.65 29.47
CA GLY A 115 6.82 -10.08 30.19
C GLY A 115 8.18 -10.53 29.65
N GLY A 116 8.21 -11.37 28.62
CA GLY A 116 9.44 -11.73 27.90
C GLY A 116 10.20 -10.50 27.38
N ARG A 117 11.51 -10.64 27.25
CA ARG A 117 12.43 -9.60 26.79
C ARG A 117 13.32 -10.13 25.68
N VAL A 118 13.60 -9.32 24.68
CA VAL A 118 14.32 -9.79 23.48
C VAL A 118 15.60 -9.01 23.23
N ILE A 119 16.65 -9.74 22.86
CA ILE A 119 17.88 -9.18 22.32
C ILE A 119 18.00 -9.70 20.89
N VAL A 120 18.13 -8.81 19.92
CA VAL A 120 18.27 -9.16 18.51
C VAL A 120 19.55 -8.55 17.94
N THR A 121 20.21 -9.28 17.05
CA THR A 121 21.37 -8.79 16.30
C THR A 121 21.18 -9.03 14.81
N GLY A 122 21.88 -8.24 13.98
CA GLY A 122 21.94 -8.47 12.54
C GLY A 122 20.62 -8.19 11.80
N ALA A 123 20.53 -8.70 10.57
CA ALA A 123 19.41 -8.49 9.67
C ALA A 123 18.13 -9.28 10.06
N ILE A 124 17.64 -9.13 11.29
CA ILE A 124 16.49 -9.88 11.81
C ILE A 124 15.25 -9.74 10.91
N GLY A 125 14.69 -10.87 10.50
CA GLY A 125 13.44 -10.94 9.76
C GLY A 125 13.47 -10.40 8.32
N THR A 126 14.63 -10.01 7.76
CA THR A 126 14.71 -9.41 6.41
C THR A 126 14.27 -10.35 5.28
N GLN A 127 14.37 -11.67 5.48
CA GLN A 127 13.90 -12.70 4.55
C GLN A 127 12.49 -13.23 4.87
N SER A 128 11.84 -12.66 5.89
CA SER A 128 10.49 -13.05 6.31
C SER A 128 9.40 -12.42 5.43
N SER A 129 8.18 -12.95 5.49
CA SER A 129 7.03 -12.31 4.81
C SER A 129 6.83 -10.87 5.28
N TYR A 130 6.35 -9.98 4.42
CA TYR A 130 6.20 -8.55 4.76
C TYR A 130 5.34 -8.31 6.00
N GLY A 131 4.26 -9.07 6.19
CA GLY A 131 3.44 -8.99 7.41
C GLY A 131 4.24 -9.32 8.66
N VAL A 132 5.12 -10.33 8.57
CA VAL A 132 6.03 -10.66 9.66
C VAL A 132 7.05 -9.55 9.89
N GLN A 133 7.61 -8.98 8.82
CA GLN A 133 8.54 -7.86 8.91
C GLN A 133 7.91 -6.66 9.63
N GLN A 134 6.69 -6.23 9.24
CA GLN A 134 6.01 -5.08 9.86
C GLN A 134 5.71 -5.31 11.34
N ALA A 135 5.23 -6.50 11.68
CA ALA A 135 4.99 -6.87 13.06
C ALA A 135 6.30 -6.90 13.87
N LEU A 136 7.39 -7.42 13.32
CA LEU A 136 8.73 -7.34 13.91
C LEU A 136 9.15 -5.89 14.17
N ARG A 137 8.93 -4.96 13.21
CA ARG A 137 9.23 -3.53 13.45
C ARG A 137 8.44 -2.98 14.61
N SER A 138 7.17 -3.36 14.74
CA SER A 138 6.30 -2.93 15.84
C SER A 138 6.77 -3.47 17.19
N ILE A 139 7.02 -4.78 17.30
CA ILE A 139 7.37 -5.41 18.58
C ILE A 139 8.82 -5.13 19.02
N LEU A 140 9.73 -4.93 18.06
CA LEU A 140 11.15 -4.63 18.35
C LEU A 140 11.40 -3.13 18.51
N GLY A 141 10.51 -2.27 18.01
CA GLY A 141 10.70 -0.81 17.99
C GLY A 141 11.83 -0.33 17.05
N ALA A 142 12.42 -1.25 16.29
CA ALA A 142 13.38 -0.94 15.24
C ALA A 142 13.39 -2.02 14.14
N TYR A 143 14.02 -1.72 13.03
CA TYR A 143 14.24 -2.65 11.92
C TYR A 143 15.59 -2.42 11.24
N TRP A 144 16.13 -3.46 10.62
CA TRP A 144 17.33 -3.34 9.79
C TRP A 144 17.02 -2.55 8.53
N GLN A 145 17.55 -1.33 8.42
CA GLN A 145 17.24 -0.42 7.31
C GLN A 145 18.15 -0.66 6.12
N GLN A 146 19.47 -0.70 6.36
CA GLN A 146 20.48 -0.90 5.32
C GLN A 146 21.81 -1.38 5.94
N PRO A 147 22.60 -2.19 5.23
CA PRO A 147 23.95 -2.57 5.66
C PRO A 147 24.94 -1.40 5.55
N ILE A 148 26.02 -1.48 6.33
CA ILE A 148 27.20 -0.62 6.25
C ILE A 148 28.35 -1.49 5.75
N GLU A 149 28.84 -1.20 4.54
CA GLU A 149 29.86 -2.02 3.88
C GLU A 149 31.29 -1.77 4.40
N GLN A 150 31.53 -0.64 5.08
CA GLN A 150 32.84 -0.24 5.59
C GLN A 150 32.92 -0.34 7.12
N PRO A 151 33.98 -0.96 7.68
CA PRO A 151 34.16 -1.03 9.13
C PRO A 151 34.08 0.37 9.78
N THR A 152 33.14 0.55 10.70
CA THR A 152 32.84 1.85 11.33
C THR A 152 32.83 1.72 12.86
N VAL A 153 33.28 2.76 13.56
CA VAL A 153 33.31 2.81 15.04
C VAL A 153 31.98 3.32 15.59
N LEU A 154 31.56 2.78 16.73
CA LEU A 154 30.38 3.26 17.46
C LEU A 154 30.65 4.55 18.24
N THR A 155 29.72 5.48 18.17
CA THR A 155 29.72 6.74 18.94
C THR A 155 28.62 6.71 20.00
N LEU A 156 29.01 6.96 21.25
CA LEU A 156 28.11 7.11 22.39
C LEU A 156 27.80 8.60 22.65
N PRO A 157 26.54 8.99 22.93
CA PRO A 157 26.16 10.38 23.18
C PRO A 157 26.72 10.92 24.51
N ARG A 158 27.24 12.17 24.50
CA ARG A 158 27.97 12.82 25.64
C ARG A 158 27.12 13.17 26.88
N ARG A 159 25.79 13.03 26.83
CA ARG A 159 24.87 13.45 27.92
C ARG A 159 23.86 12.36 28.27
N ARG A 160 24.29 11.25 28.86
CA ARG A 160 23.42 10.37 29.65
C ARG A 160 24.23 9.72 30.78
N THR A 161 23.68 9.74 31.99
CA THR A 161 24.31 9.28 33.24
C THR A 161 24.25 7.76 33.47
N GLU A 162 23.88 6.97 32.47
CA GLU A 162 23.93 5.51 32.50
C GLU A 162 24.73 5.01 31.29
N LEU A 163 26.05 4.97 31.42
CA LEU A 163 26.91 4.37 30.39
C LEU A 163 26.75 2.84 30.44
N TRP A 164 26.10 2.27 29.43
CA TRP A 164 25.96 0.81 29.26
C TRP A 164 27.32 0.12 29.07
N VAL A 165 28.24 0.82 28.40
CA VAL A 165 29.61 0.40 28.08
C VAL A 165 30.51 1.64 28.12
N GLN A 166 31.78 1.53 28.54
CA GLN A 166 32.69 2.67 28.51
C GLN A 166 33.20 2.94 27.08
N GLN A 167 33.45 4.22 26.74
CA GLN A 167 33.88 4.60 25.39
C GLN A 167 35.23 3.97 24.98
N GLY A 168 36.07 3.55 25.94
CA GLY A 168 37.29 2.78 25.68
C GLY A 168 37.03 1.39 25.08
N ASP A 169 35.93 0.75 25.47
CA ASP A 169 35.58 -0.64 25.12
C ASP A 169 34.89 -0.75 23.73
N THR A 170 34.63 0.38 23.07
CA THR A 170 33.86 0.47 21.81
C THR A 170 34.68 0.91 20.59
N ARG A 171 36.02 1.02 20.72
CA ARG A 171 36.92 1.55 19.68
C ARG A 171 37.19 0.61 18.48
N SER A 172 36.57 -0.57 18.44
CA SER A 172 36.72 -1.49 17.30
C SER A 172 35.87 -1.02 16.12
N ALA A 173 36.49 -0.86 14.95
CA ALA A 173 35.74 -0.65 13.71
C ALA A 173 35.13 -1.99 13.26
N ILE A 174 33.80 -2.02 13.09
CA ILE A 174 33.05 -3.24 12.75
C ILE A 174 32.12 -2.99 11.56
N VAL A 175 31.79 -4.05 10.85
CA VAL A 175 30.74 -4.05 9.81
C VAL A 175 29.39 -4.27 10.50
N GLY A 176 28.37 -3.55 10.05
CA GLY A 176 27.04 -3.57 10.66
C GLY A 176 25.97 -3.04 9.72
N GLY A 177 24.91 -2.47 10.28
CA GLY A 177 23.80 -1.89 9.55
C GLY A 177 23.12 -0.78 10.33
N VAL A 178 22.52 0.15 9.60
CA VAL A 178 21.72 1.23 10.17
C VAL A 178 20.37 0.67 10.61
N LEU A 179 19.99 0.97 11.85
CA LEU A 179 18.69 0.62 12.40
C LEU A 179 17.70 1.76 12.21
N GLY A 180 16.58 1.48 11.54
CA GLY A 180 15.45 2.39 11.47
C GLY A 180 14.63 2.28 12.75
N GLN A 181 14.37 3.41 13.44
CA GLN A 181 13.52 3.43 14.63
C GLN A 181 12.03 3.41 14.23
N SER A 182 11.22 2.63 14.92
CA SER A 182 9.77 2.55 14.72
C SER A 182 9.02 2.86 16.01
N GLY A 183 8.38 4.03 16.06
CA GLY A 183 7.52 4.45 17.17
C GLY A 183 8.19 5.39 18.18
N VAL A 184 7.37 6.04 19.01
CA VAL A 184 7.78 7.08 19.98
C VAL A 184 8.53 6.54 21.21
N ALA A 185 8.46 5.22 21.46
CA ALA A 185 9.12 4.57 22.59
C ALA A 185 10.54 4.05 22.26
N SER A 186 10.99 4.24 21.02
CA SER A 186 12.28 3.73 20.53
C SER A 186 13.38 4.75 20.73
N GLU A 187 14.46 4.33 21.38
CA GLU A 187 15.58 5.20 21.71
C GLU A 187 16.88 4.67 21.11
N SER A 188 17.62 5.53 20.41
CA SER A 188 18.96 5.20 19.94
C SER A 188 19.99 5.53 21.01
N ILE A 189 20.77 4.52 21.42
CA ILE A 189 21.78 4.65 22.49
C ILE A 189 23.22 4.61 21.97
N ALA A 190 23.42 4.20 20.72
CA ALA A 190 24.68 4.30 20.00
C ALA A 190 24.42 4.57 18.52
N THR A 191 25.33 5.30 17.88
CA THR A 191 25.26 5.65 16.45
C THR A 191 26.54 5.27 15.73
N TRP A 192 26.46 5.09 14.42
CA TRP A 192 27.61 4.85 13.55
C TRP A 192 28.33 6.17 13.26
N GLY A 193 29.60 6.27 13.62
CA GLY A 193 30.44 7.44 13.33
C GLY A 193 29.86 8.77 13.87
N SER A 194 30.07 9.87 13.15
CA SER A 194 29.51 11.20 13.47
C SER A 194 28.16 11.47 12.81
N ALA A 195 27.62 10.51 12.04
CA ALA A 195 26.50 10.71 11.12
C ALA A 195 25.10 10.59 11.77
N ASN A 196 25.02 10.45 13.10
CA ASN A 196 23.76 10.29 13.85
C ASN A 196 22.87 9.12 13.36
N GLN A 197 23.44 8.13 12.68
CA GLN A 197 22.75 6.94 12.19
C GLN A 197 22.68 5.90 13.31
N ALA A 198 21.50 5.43 13.68
CA ALA A 198 21.34 4.52 14.82
C ALA A 198 22.02 3.16 14.57
N ALA A 199 22.88 2.78 15.51
CA ALA A 199 23.57 1.48 15.54
C ALA A 199 22.96 0.55 16.58
N ILE A 200 22.41 1.12 17.66
CA ILE A 200 21.70 0.38 18.70
C ILE A 200 20.42 1.12 19.00
N VAL A 201 19.30 0.38 18.99
CA VAL A 201 17.98 0.89 19.37
C VAL A 201 17.40 0.04 20.48
N VAL A 202 16.80 0.69 21.47
CA VAL A 202 16.19 0.04 22.63
C VAL A 202 14.76 0.49 22.83
N THR A 203 13.96 -0.38 23.43
CA THR A 203 12.65 -0.05 23.99
C THR A 203 12.60 -0.48 25.46
N GLY A 204 11.41 -0.45 26.07
CA GLY A 204 11.18 -1.10 27.38
C GLY A 204 11.30 -2.63 27.34
N ARG A 205 11.23 -3.26 26.15
CA ARG A 205 11.14 -4.73 26.00
C ARG A 205 12.15 -5.36 25.03
N SER A 206 12.85 -4.56 24.24
CA SER A 206 13.80 -5.03 23.22
C SER A 206 15.13 -4.27 23.27
N VAL A 207 16.20 -4.95 22.88
CA VAL A 207 17.50 -4.37 22.49
C VAL A 207 17.85 -4.88 21.10
N PHE A 208 18.08 -3.97 20.15
CA PHE A 208 18.51 -4.28 18.80
C PHE A 208 19.94 -3.77 18.59
N LEU A 209 20.88 -4.70 18.39
CA LEU A 209 22.28 -4.45 18.04
C LEU A 209 22.48 -4.54 16.52
N GLY A 210 22.92 -3.45 15.88
CA GLY A 210 23.01 -3.32 14.43
C GLY A 210 24.20 -4.02 13.77
N TRP A 211 24.65 -5.16 14.25
CA TRP A 211 25.74 -5.93 13.62
C TRP A 211 25.49 -7.44 13.73
N GLU A 212 26.17 -8.22 12.89
CA GLU A 212 26.10 -9.67 12.91
C GLU A 212 26.93 -10.24 14.07
N TRP A 213 26.27 -10.93 15.00
CA TRP A 213 26.93 -11.46 16.19
C TRP A 213 27.74 -12.71 15.86
N GLY A 214 29.00 -12.77 16.32
CA GLY A 214 29.91 -13.87 15.98
C GLY A 214 30.87 -13.55 14.83
N GLU A 215 30.65 -12.45 14.11
CA GLU A 215 31.55 -11.95 13.07
C GLU A 215 32.45 -10.79 13.55
N THR A 216 32.16 -10.20 14.71
CA THR A 216 33.01 -9.18 15.34
C THR A 216 34.03 -9.80 16.31
N SER A 217 34.85 -8.97 16.99
CA SER A 217 35.76 -9.50 18.01
C SER A 217 34.99 -10.05 19.21
N SER A 218 35.45 -11.18 19.75
CA SER A 218 34.78 -11.85 20.88
C SER A 218 34.63 -10.96 22.12
N GLU A 219 35.56 -10.03 22.34
CA GLU A 219 35.50 -9.06 23.43
C GLU A 219 34.42 -7.99 23.20
N PHE A 220 34.31 -7.48 21.97
CA PHE A 220 33.32 -6.49 21.59
C PHE A 220 31.90 -7.03 21.76
N ASP A 221 31.63 -8.20 21.16
CA ASP A 221 30.36 -8.90 21.29
C ASP A 221 30.04 -9.10 22.79
N ARG A 222 30.91 -9.78 23.55
CA ARG A 222 30.69 -10.08 24.98
C ARG A 222 30.37 -8.84 25.81
N THR A 223 31.03 -7.72 25.53
CA THR A 223 30.82 -6.46 26.25
C THR A 223 29.40 -5.93 26.01
N TRP A 224 28.97 -5.84 24.76
CA TRP A 224 27.64 -5.32 24.41
C TRP A 224 26.50 -6.24 24.84
N PHE A 225 26.70 -7.55 24.81
CA PHE A 225 25.69 -8.49 25.30
C PHE A 225 25.54 -8.47 26.82
N ARG A 226 26.64 -8.38 27.58
CA ARG A 226 26.56 -8.20 29.03
C ARG A 226 25.82 -6.91 29.38
N ALA A 227 26.07 -5.83 28.65
CA ALA A 227 25.35 -4.57 28.81
C ALA A 227 23.86 -4.72 28.47
N ALA A 228 23.51 -5.39 27.36
CA ALA A 228 22.13 -5.63 26.96
C ALA A 228 21.36 -6.49 27.96
N ILE A 229 21.99 -7.56 28.47
CA ILE A 229 21.39 -8.41 29.51
C ILE A 229 21.26 -7.67 30.84
N GLY A 230 22.24 -6.84 31.22
CA GLY A 230 22.21 -6.05 32.44
C GLY A 230 20.99 -5.13 32.55
N ARG A 231 20.36 -4.76 31.44
CA ARG A 231 19.06 -4.05 31.40
C ARG A 231 17.90 -4.88 31.93
N TYR A 232 17.99 -6.20 31.83
CA TYR A 232 16.93 -7.14 32.21
C TYR A 232 17.20 -7.88 33.52
N GLY A 233 18.46 -7.92 33.97
CA GLY A 233 18.86 -8.49 35.26
C GLY A 233 20.27 -9.08 35.24
N SER A 234 20.60 -9.89 36.23
CA SER A 234 21.87 -10.62 36.30
C SER A 234 21.73 -12.04 35.71
N LEU A 235 22.67 -12.41 34.84
CA LEU A 235 22.78 -13.74 34.27
C LEU A 235 23.50 -14.70 35.23
N GLN A 236 23.08 -15.96 35.29
CA GLN A 236 23.75 -16.97 36.11
C GLN A 236 24.99 -17.53 35.40
N ALA A 237 26.03 -17.83 36.17
CA ALA A 237 27.24 -18.47 35.66
C ALA A 237 26.97 -19.96 35.41
N GLY A 238 27.25 -20.45 34.20
CA GLY A 238 26.92 -21.83 33.83
C GLY A 238 27.31 -22.19 32.39
N ARG A 239 26.69 -23.26 31.86
CA ARG A 239 26.97 -23.82 30.52
C ARG A 239 25.69 -24.00 29.70
N ALA A 240 25.83 -24.25 28.39
CA ALA A 240 24.71 -24.52 27.49
C ALA A 240 23.88 -25.74 27.93
N ILE A 241 22.55 -25.62 27.86
CA ILE A 241 21.60 -26.70 28.10
C ILE A 241 20.92 -27.02 26.77
N GLU A 242 21.25 -28.18 26.20
CA GLU A 242 20.66 -28.71 24.97
C GLU A 242 19.27 -29.32 25.25
N PRO A 243 18.33 -29.29 24.29
CA PRO A 243 17.00 -29.88 24.48
C PRO A 243 17.07 -31.41 24.59
N THR A 244 16.43 -31.97 25.63
CA THR A 244 16.28 -33.42 25.81
C THR A 244 15.23 -33.96 24.83
N PRO A 245 15.50 -35.05 24.07
CA PRO A 245 14.50 -35.61 23.15
C PRO A 245 13.39 -36.33 23.92
N THR A 246 12.16 -35.88 23.79
CA THR A 246 10.96 -36.63 24.19
C THR A 246 10.36 -37.30 22.96
N ALA A 247 10.38 -38.64 22.95
CA ALA A 247 9.57 -39.48 22.06
C ALA A 247 8.46 -40.16 22.89
N PRO A 248 7.32 -40.53 22.27
CA PRO A 248 7.28 -41.85 21.65
C PRO A 248 6.67 -41.88 20.23
N THR A 249 7.11 -42.91 19.54
CA THR A 249 6.87 -43.39 18.18
C THR A 249 5.40 -43.55 17.78
N ALA A 250 5.01 -43.11 16.59
CA ALA A 250 3.94 -43.73 15.81
C ALA A 250 4.12 -43.53 14.29
N ALA A 251 4.19 -44.67 13.59
CA ALA A 251 3.98 -44.93 12.17
C ALA A 251 4.80 -44.17 11.11
N ILE A 252 5.65 -44.94 10.43
CA ILE A 252 6.30 -44.61 9.16
C ILE A 252 5.21 -44.26 8.13
N ALA A 253 5.06 -42.97 7.81
CA ALA A 253 4.38 -42.55 6.59
C ALA A 253 5.35 -42.78 5.42
N GLN A 254 4.87 -43.52 4.42
CA GLN A 254 5.56 -43.79 3.16
C GLN A 254 6.03 -42.50 2.48
N PRO A 255 7.06 -42.57 1.59
CA PRO A 255 7.51 -41.40 0.83
C PRO A 255 6.32 -40.72 0.17
N VAL A 256 6.06 -39.48 0.58
CA VAL A 256 5.12 -38.60 -0.08
C VAL A 256 5.59 -38.50 -1.53
N GLN A 257 4.87 -39.16 -2.43
CA GLN A 257 4.99 -38.88 -3.84
C GLN A 257 4.87 -37.38 -4.04
N PRO A 258 5.69 -36.76 -4.91
CA PRO A 258 5.58 -35.34 -5.17
C PRO A 258 4.12 -35.04 -5.48
N THR A 259 3.49 -34.26 -4.62
CA THR A 259 2.15 -33.74 -4.86
C THR A 259 2.22 -33.10 -6.25
N PRO A 260 1.31 -33.44 -7.18
CA PRO A 260 1.29 -32.79 -8.48
C PRO A 260 1.30 -31.29 -8.21
N ALA A 261 2.28 -30.59 -8.78
CA ALA A 261 2.36 -29.15 -8.68
C ALA A 261 0.96 -28.61 -8.97
N GLN A 262 0.36 -27.89 -8.01
CA GLN A 262 -0.84 -27.12 -8.32
C GLN A 262 -0.51 -26.30 -9.57
N PRO A 263 -1.40 -26.25 -10.57
CA PRO A 263 -1.15 -25.48 -11.77
C PRO A 263 -0.76 -24.06 -11.32
N THR A 264 0.48 -23.67 -11.63
CA THR A 264 1.04 -22.41 -11.19
C THR A 264 0.21 -21.31 -11.83
N GLN A 265 -0.66 -20.68 -11.04
CA GLN A 265 -1.38 -19.49 -11.50
C GLN A 265 -0.36 -18.37 -11.69
N ASP A 266 -0.46 -17.70 -12.84
CA ASP A 266 0.35 -16.54 -13.17
C ASP A 266 0.28 -15.55 -11.99
N PRO A 267 1.41 -15.10 -11.42
CA PRO A 267 1.40 -14.17 -10.29
C PRO A 267 0.58 -12.90 -10.55
N ALA A 268 0.40 -12.52 -11.82
CA ALA A 268 -0.45 -11.39 -12.20
C ALA A 268 -1.95 -11.64 -12.02
N GLU A 269 -2.37 -12.90 -11.92
CA GLU A 269 -3.76 -13.31 -11.79
C GLU A 269 -4.13 -13.64 -10.33
N GLN A 270 -3.19 -13.46 -9.39
CA GLN A 270 -3.38 -13.77 -7.98
C GLN A 270 -4.25 -12.73 -7.25
N VAL A 271 -4.95 -13.19 -6.22
CA VAL A 271 -5.76 -12.38 -5.31
C VAL A 271 -5.26 -12.61 -3.90
N ALA A 272 -5.13 -11.55 -3.11
CA ALA A 272 -4.79 -11.71 -1.70
C ALA A 272 -5.91 -12.49 -0.98
N PRO A 273 -5.59 -13.63 -0.31
CA PRO A 273 -6.58 -14.42 0.37
C PRO A 273 -7.17 -13.64 1.56
N ALA A 274 -8.38 -14.02 1.97
CA ALA A 274 -8.98 -13.48 3.18
C ALA A 274 -8.10 -13.81 4.38
N GLN A 275 -7.66 -12.78 5.09
CA GLN A 275 -6.71 -12.89 6.20
C GLN A 275 -7.37 -13.28 7.51
N MET A 276 -8.66 -12.97 7.65
CA MET A 276 -9.42 -13.25 8.86
C MET A 276 -10.58 -14.19 8.56
N GLN A 277 -10.32 -15.49 8.73
CA GLN A 277 -11.34 -16.53 8.61
C GLN A 277 -11.73 -17.00 10.02
N VAL A 278 -12.71 -16.33 10.60
CA VAL A 278 -13.27 -16.72 11.90
C VAL A 278 -14.40 -17.71 11.66
N GLN A 279 -14.26 -18.91 12.22
CA GLN A 279 -15.30 -19.94 12.22
C GLN A 279 -15.84 -20.16 13.63
N PRO A 280 -17.11 -20.58 13.80
CA PRO A 280 -17.63 -20.99 15.10
C PRO A 280 -16.74 -22.08 15.72
N SER A 281 -16.08 -21.77 16.84
CA SER A 281 -15.11 -22.68 17.46
C SER A 281 -14.91 -22.33 18.93
N GLY A 282 -14.80 -23.36 19.78
CA GLY A 282 -14.47 -23.23 21.20
C GLY A 282 -12.97 -23.13 21.49
N GLN A 283 -12.10 -23.16 20.47
CA GLN A 283 -10.66 -23.02 20.65
C GLN A 283 -10.31 -21.67 21.31
N PRO A 284 -9.20 -21.56 22.05
CA PRO A 284 -8.76 -20.27 22.59
C PRO A 284 -8.67 -19.18 21.51
N ILE A 285 -8.98 -17.94 21.86
CA ILE A 285 -8.69 -16.76 21.04
C ILE A 285 -7.43 -16.13 21.64
N SER A 286 -6.35 -16.06 20.86
CA SER A 286 -5.12 -15.38 21.29
C SER A 286 -5.33 -13.87 21.42
N ALA A 287 -4.44 -13.18 22.14
CA ALA A 287 -4.52 -11.73 22.29
C ALA A 287 -4.45 -11.00 20.92
N ALA A 288 -3.59 -11.47 20.02
CA ALA A 288 -3.45 -10.91 18.67
C ALA A 288 -4.73 -11.12 17.84
N GLU A 289 -5.31 -12.32 17.87
CA GLU A 289 -6.60 -12.59 17.21
C GLU A 289 -7.73 -11.72 17.81
N ALA A 290 -7.79 -11.59 19.13
CA ALA A 290 -8.80 -10.78 19.80
C ALA A 290 -8.69 -9.29 19.42
N ILE A 291 -7.47 -8.75 19.32
CA ILE A 291 -7.22 -7.37 18.88
C ILE A 291 -7.64 -7.21 17.41
N ALA A 292 -7.21 -8.12 16.55
CA ALA A 292 -7.52 -8.06 15.12
C ALA A 292 -9.04 -8.16 14.87
N MET A 293 -9.74 -9.06 15.56
CA MET A 293 -11.20 -9.19 15.50
C MET A 293 -11.91 -7.90 15.97
N GLN A 294 -11.49 -7.32 17.09
CA GLN A 294 -12.06 -6.05 17.57
C GLN A 294 -11.83 -4.90 16.59
N GLN A 295 -10.62 -4.78 16.04
CA GLN A 295 -10.28 -3.74 15.07
C GLN A 295 -11.07 -3.88 13.77
N GLU A 296 -11.24 -5.10 13.27
CA GLU A 296 -12.02 -5.36 12.06
C GLU A 296 -13.49 -4.98 12.26
N LEU A 297 -14.10 -5.43 13.37
CA LEU A 297 -15.51 -5.12 13.65
C LEU A 297 -15.70 -3.62 13.91
N ALA A 298 -14.81 -2.97 14.66
CA ALA A 298 -14.84 -1.53 14.86
C ALA A 298 -14.72 -0.76 13.53
N SER A 299 -13.89 -1.24 12.61
CA SER A 299 -13.72 -0.63 11.28
C SER A 299 -14.95 -0.84 10.39
N LEU A 300 -15.59 -2.01 10.45
CA LEU A 300 -16.83 -2.28 9.72
C LEU A 300 -17.99 -1.44 10.25
N ILE A 301 -18.12 -1.30 11.58
CA ILE A 301 -19.04 -0.37 12.24
C ILE A 301 -18.81 1.05 11.71
N GLY A 302 -17.55 1.51 11.68
CA GLY A 302 -17.20 2.83 11.16
C GLY A 302 -17.59 3.05 9.70
N ARG A 303 -17.33 2.08 8.81
CA ARG A 303 -17.72 2.15 7.39
C ARG A 303 -19.24 2.19 7.21
N PHE A 304 -19.95 1.35 7.98
CA PHE A 304 -21.41 1.32 7.98
C PHE A 304 -22.00 2.66 8.44
N GLU A 305 -21.45 3.26 9.51
CA GLU A 305 -21.83 4.59 9.98
C GLU A 305 -21.54 5.68 8.94
N SER A 306 -20.37 5.62 8.30
CA SER A 306 -20.00 6.55 7.23
C SER A 306 -21.00 6.50 6.08
N ALA A 307 -21.39 5.31 5.63
CA ALA A 307 -22.39 5.11 4.57
C ALA A 307 -23.78 5.64 4.99
N LEU A 308 -24.20 5.35 6.23
CA LEU A 308 -25.47 5.85 6.77
C LEU A 308 -25.50 7.38 6.82
N LEU A 309 -24.43 8.00 7.31
CA LEU A 309 -24.31 9.44 7.44
C LEU A 309 -24.32 10.14 6.07
N ALA A 310 -23.55 9.62 5.11
CA ALA A 310 -23.53 10.14 3.75
C ALA A 310 -24.93 10.11 3.12
N GLY A 311 -25.64 8.98 3.25
CA GLY A 311 -26.99 8.85 2.71
C GLY A 311 -28.05 9.66 3.46
N ALA A 312 -27.95 9.80 4.79
CA ALA A 312 -28.90 10.59 5.58
C ALA A 312 -28.73 12.11 5.36
N SER A 313 -27.50 12.56 5.12
CA SER A 313 -27.19 13.98 4.90
C SER A 313 -27.34 14.43 3.44
N ALA A 314 -27.50 13.50 2.48
CA ALA A 314 -27.47 13.78 1.05
C ALA A 314 -28.45 14.90 0.61
N GLU A 315 -29.65 14.92 1.19
CA GLU A 315 -30.70 15.91 0.89
C GLU A 315 -30.81 17.04 1.93
N SER A 316 -29.93 17.05 2.93
CA SER A 316 -29.94 18.07 3.98
C SER A 316 -29.40 19.41 3.47
N ALA A 317 -30.04 20.52 3.86
CA ALA A 317 -29.51 21.85 3.63
C ALA A 317 -28.22 22.07 4.44
N ILE A 318 -27.26 22.81 3.87
CA ILE A 318 -26.06 23.22 4.59
C ILE A 318 -26.43 24.40 5.50
N ASP A 319 -26.49 24.13 6.79
CA ASP A 319 -26.58 25.13 7.84
C ASP A 319 -25.61 24.76 8.96
N LEU A 320 -24.42 25.37 8.95
CA LEU A 320 -23.42 25.16 10.00
C LEU A 320 -23.75 25.98 11.27
N ALA A 321 -24.67 26.94 11.17
CA ALA A 321 -25.11 27.80 12.26
C ALA A 321 -26.27 27.20 13.06
N ALA A 322 -26.98 26.21 12.51
CA ALA A 322 -28.11 25.51 13.09
C ALA A 322 -27.98 25.35 14.61
N THR A 323 -28.92 25.97 15.33
CA THR A 323 -29.16 25.81 16.76
C THR A 323 -30.46 25.03 16.94
N GLU A 324 -30.44 24.00 17.78
CA GLU A 324 -31.55 23.11 18.17
C GLU A 324 -32.94 23.52 17.64
N GLU A 325 -33.33 23.06 16.45
CA GLU A 325 -34.71 23.20 15.99
C GLU A 325 -34.97 22.22 14.84
N LYS A 326 -35.02 20.92 15.16
CA LYS A 326 -35.89 19.92 14.52
C LYS A 326 -35.76 18.61 15.28
N SER A 327 -36.78 18.29 16.07
CA SER A 327 -36.96 16.91 16.53
C SER A 327 -36.98 16.01 15.30
N PRO A 328 -36.19 14.93 15.25
CA PRO A 328 -36.38 13.92 14.22
C PRO A 328 -37.80 13.37 14.36
N ASP A 329 -38.50 13.17 13.24
CA ASP A 329 -39.77 12.45 13.22
C ASP A 329 -39.58 11.12 13.97
N ALA A 330 -40.19 11.01 15.15
CA ALA A 330 -39.93 9.93 16.12
C ALA A 330 -40.48 8.56 15.68
N ASN A 331 -40.89 8.39 14.42
CA ASN A 331 -41.65 7.24 13.95
C ASN A 331 -40.98 6.40 12.85
N VAL A 332 -39.70 6.64 12.54
CA VAL A 332 -38.93 5.73 11.68
C VAL A 332 -37.56 5.54 12.28
N THR A 333 -37.35 4.51 13.09
CA THR A 333 -36.00 4.03 13.39
C THR A 333 -35.45 3.46 12.08
N PRO A 334 -34.50 4.12 11.40
CA PRO A 334 -34.07 3.66 10.09
C PRO A 334 -33.46 2.28 10.22
N VAL A 335 -33.75 1.38 9.27
CA VAL A 335 -33.43 -0.06 9.29
C VAL A 335 -31.95 -0.37 9.65
N GLY A 336 -31.02 0.57 9.46
CA GLY A 336 -29.60 0.43 9.86
C GLY A 336 -29.24 0.76 11.32
N HIS A 337 -30.07 1.50 12.08
CA HIS A 337 -29.72 1.93 13.44
C HIS A 337 -29.79 0.80 14.48
N SER A 338 -30.67 -0.18 14.28
CA SER A 338 -30.75 -1.38 15.12
C SER A 338 -29.54 -2.29 14.92
N ALA A 339 -29.16 -2.54 13.66
CA ALA A 339 -27.96 -3.30 13.29
C ALA A 339 -26.70 -2.68 13.91
N LEU A 340 -26.59 -1.35 13.84
CA LEU A 340 -25.47 -0.62 14.41
C LEU A 340 -25.38 -0.75 15.94
N THR A 341 -26.52 -0.57 16.62
CA THR A 341 -26.61 -0.72 18.08
C THR A 341 -26.18 -2.13 18.52
N GLN A 342 -26.70 -3.17 17.86
CA GLN A 342 -26.36 -4.56 18.15
C GLN A 342 -24.86 -4.84 17.95
N ALA A 343 -24.27 -4.35 16.85
CA ALA A 343 -22.85 -4.54 16.57
C ALA A 343 -21.96 -3.85 17.61
N ARG A 344 -22.32 -2.63 18.06
CA ARG A 344 -21.61 -1.90 19.11
C ARG A 344 -21.68 -2.61 20.47
N GLU A 345 -22.85 -3.13 20.83
CA GLU A 345 -23.02 -3.94 22.04
C GLU A 345 -22.15 -5.20 22.01
N ILE A 346 -22.14 -5.90 20.87
CA ILE A 346 -21.28 -7.08 20.69
C ILE A 346 -19.80 -6.69 20.80
N LEU A 347 -19.37 -5.60 20.15
CA LEU A 347 -17.99 -5.14 20.24
C LEU A 347 -17.59 -4.77 21.68
N ALA A 348 -18.47 -4.11 22.42
CA ALA A 348 -18.24 -3.73 23.82
C ALA A 348 -18.13 -4.96 24.75
N ASN A 349 -18.93 -5.99 24.50
CA ASN A 349 -18.95 -7.23 25.29
C ASN A 349 -17.85 -8.22 24.92
N PHE A 350 -17.30 -8.13 23.69
CA PHE A 350 -16.32 -9.08 23.17
C PHE A 350 -15.07 -9.26 24.07
N PRO A 351 -14.41 -8.20 24.59
CA PRO A 351 -13.26 -8.36 25.48
C PRO A 351 -13.60 -9.14 26.76
N GLN A 352 -14.81 -8.96 27.29
CA GLN A 352 -15.26 -9.68 28.48
C GLN A 352 -15.42 -11.17 28.19
N LEU A 353 -16.04 -11.54 27.07
CA LEU A 353 -16.19 -12.94 26.67
C LEU A 353 -14.83 -13.64 26.47
N VAL A 354 -13.85 -12.93 25.90
CA VAL A 354 -12.47 -13.45 25.76
C VAL A 354 -11.82 -13.63 27.13
N ARG A 355 -11.95 -12.66 28.04
CA ARG A 355 -11.43 -12.77 29.43
C ARG A 355 -12.04 -13.92 30.20
N ASP A 356 -13.35 -14.14 30.03
CA ASP A 356 -14.10 -15.22 30.67
C ASP A 356 -13.90 -16.58 29.98
N ARG A 357 -13.03 -16.64 28.96
CA ARG A 357 -12.74 -17.84 28.16
C ARG A 357 -13.96 -18.41 27.43
N ASN A 358 -14.99 -17.60 27.21
CA ASN A 358 -16.19 -17.96 26.46
C ASN A 358 -15.96 -17.77 24.94
N TYR A 359 -14.95 -18.45 24.41
CA TYR A 359 -14.44 -18.23 23.05
C TYR A 359 -15.44 -18.59 21.95
N SER A 360 -16.25 -19.63 22.15
CA SER A 360 -17.29 -20.02 21.20
C SER A 360 -18.31 -18.90 21.03
N THR A 361 -18.82 -18.36 22.14
CA THR A 361 -19.77 -17.24 22.13
C THR A 361 -19.13 -15.98 21.55
N ALA A 362 -17.87 -15.68 21.91
CA ALA A 362 -17.15 -14.53 21.36
C ALA A 362 -17.07 -14.60 19.82
N ARG A 363 -16.71 -15.75 19.23
CA ARG A 363 -16.67 -15.92 17.77
C ARG A 363 -18.07 -15.85 17.15
N GLN A 364 -19.06 -16.52 17.75
CA GLN A 364 -20.44 -16.52 17.23
C GLN A 364 -21.04 -15.11 17.21
N GLN A 365 -20.89 -14.34 18.29
CA GLN A 365 -21.38 -12.97 18.35
C GLN A 365 -20.64 -12.08 17.35
N TRP A 366 -19.32 -12.21 17.24
CA TRP A 366 -18.54 -11.44 16.27
C TRP A 366 -18.97 -11.72 14.81
N ILE A 367 -19.17 -12.99 14.45
CA ILE A 367 -19.69 -13.39 13.13
C ILE A 367 -21.10 -12.82 12.92
N LEU A 368 -21.97 -12.91 13.93
CA LEU A 368 -23.32 -12.35 13.88
C LEU A 368 -23.31 -10.85 13.65
N ALA A 369 -22.46 -10.09 14.35
CA ALA A 369 -22.36 -8.64 14.19
C ALA A 369 -21.98 -8.26 12.75
N ARG A 370 -20.96 -8.91 12.18
CA ARG A 370 -20.53 -8.65 10.80
C ARG A 370 -21.61 -8.95 9.78
N ARG A 371 -22.23 -10.13 9.91
CA ARG A 371 -23.33 -10.53 9.04
C ARG A 371 -24.51 -9.55 9.15
N THR A 372 -24.85 -9.13 10.36
CA THR A 372 -25.94 -8.18 10.58
C THR A 372 -25.64 -6.83 9.93
N LEU A 373 -24.41 -6.33 10.02
CA LEU A 373 -24.00 -5.09 9.34
C LEU A 373 -24.02 -5.24 7.81
N TRP A 374 -23.54 -6.36 7.28
CA TRP A 374 -23.57 -6.62 5.84
C TRP A 374 -24.98 -6.79 5.28
N ASP A 375 -25.84 -7.55 5.96
CA ASP A 375 -27.23 -7.80 5.55
C ASP A 375 -28.08 -6.50 5.61
N ASN A 376 -27.65 -5.50 6.38
CA ASN A 376 -28.34 -4.22 6.54
C ASN A 376 -27.54 -3.03 5.97
N PHE A 377 -26.52 -3.29 5.14
CA PHE A 377 -25.68 -2.21 4.61
C PHE A 377 -26.54 -1.19 3.83
N PRO A 378 -26.32 0.13 3.97
CA PRO A 378 -27.13 1.13 3.29
C PRO A 378 -26.97 1.01 1.77
N THR A 379 -28.03 0.55 1.09
CA THR A 379 -28.03 0.24 -0.35
C THR A 379 -29.26 0.79 -1.08
N ASP A 380 -30.11 1.53 -0.36
CA ASP A 380 -31.42 2.02 -0.78
C ASP A 380 -31.44 3.52 -1.14
N ARG A 381 -30.30 4.20 -1.04
CA ARG A 381 -30.19 5.67 -1.15
C ARG A 381 -28.86 6.08 -1.78
N LEU A 382 -28.83 7.29 -2.34
CA LEU A 382 -27.62 7.89 -2.89
C LEU A 382 -26.55 8.08 -1.80
N ILE A 383 -25.35 7.55 -2.04
CA ILE A 383 -24.18 7.67 -1.14
C ILE A 383 -22.99 8.27 -1.89
N ALA A 384 -22.93 8.11 -3.21
CA ALA A 384 -21.79 8.54 -3.99
C ALA A 384 -21.63 10.08 -4.02
N GLN A 385 -20.39 10.51 -3.79
CA GLN A 385 -19.89 11.84 -4.16
C GLN A 385 -19.34 11.80 -5.60
N PRO A 386 -18.95 12.93 -6.21
CA PRO A 386 -18.27 12.90 -7.49
C PRO A 386 -16.99 12.07 -7.44
N GLU A 387 -16.97 10.93 -8.10
CA GLU A 387 -15.90 9.94 -8.02
C GLU A 387 -15.71 9.23 -9.36
N ILE A 388 -14.48 8.79 -9.64
CA ILE A 388 -14.21 7.93 -10.79
C ILE A 388 -14.79 6.54 -10.46
N ARG A 389 -15.68 6.04 -11.31
CA ARG A 389 -16.31 4.73 -11.17
C ARG A 389 -15.97 3.95 -12.43
N ALA A 390 -14.81 3.33 -12.40
CA ALA A 390 -14.25 2.66 -13.56
C ALA A 390 -14.51 1.15 -13.55
N ILE A 391 -14.55 0.54 -14.73
CA ILE A 391 -14.63 -0.92 -14.87
C ILE A 391 -13.78 -1.39 -16.05
N TRP A 392 -13.09 -2.51 -15.87
CA TRP A 392 -12.49 -3.24 -17.00
C TRP A 392 -13.56 -4.04 -17.72
N LEU A 393 -13.72 -3.79 -19.01
CA LEU A 393 -14.56 -4.59 -19.90
C LEU A 393 -13.64 -5.51 -20.70
N ASP A 394 -13.60 -6.77 -20.30
CA ASP A 394 -12.70 -7.81 -20.78
C ASP A 394 -13.14 -8.40 -22.14
N ARG A 395 -12.18 -9.00 -22.86
CA ARG A 395 -12.39 -9.68 -24.15
C ARG A 395 -13.43 -10.80 -24.06
N GLY A 396 -13.56 -11.48 -22.91
CA GLY A 396 -14.61 -12.48 -22.72
C GLY A 396 -15.99 -11.87 -22.92
N THR A 397 -16.26 -10.78 -22.21
CA THR A 397 -17.49 -9.97 -22.35
C THR A 397 -17.69 -9.46 -23.78
N ILE A 398 -16.64 -8.96 -24.45
CA ILE A 398 -16.74 -8.47 -25.84
C ILE A 398 -17.13 -9.59 -26.81
N VAL A 399 -16.49 -10.76 -26.68
CA VAL A 399 -16.74 -11.91 -27.56
C VAL A 399 -18.14 -12.47 -27.33
N GLU A 400 -18.59 -12.54 -26.08
CA GLU A 400 -19.95 -12.99 -25.74
C GLU A 400 -21.02 -12.04 -26.29
N ALA A 401 -20.78 -10.73 -26.24
CA ALA A 401 -21.68 -9.74 -26.85
C ALA A 401 -21.82 -9.91 -28.36
N GLY A 402 -20.72 -10.27 -29.05
CA GLY A 402 -20.71 -10.75 -30.44
C GLY A 402 -21.15 -9.78 -31.55
N SER A 403 -21.71 -8.62 -31.19
CA SER A 403 -22.32 -7.64 -32.10
C SER A 403 -22.42 -6.26 -31.44
N PRO A 404 -22.61 -5.17 -32.21
CA PRO A 404 -22.93 -3.86 -31.66
C PRO A 404 -24.17 -3.86 -30.76
N GLU A 405 -25.22 -4.61 -31.11
CA GLU A 405 -26.47 -4.69 -30.34
C GLU A 405 -26.27 -5.42 -29.01
N GLY A 406 -25.54 -6.54 -29.00
CA GLY A 406 -25.19 -7.24 -27.77
C GLY A 406 -24.28 -6.39 -26.88
N LEU A 407 -23.34 -5.65 -27.48
CA LEU A 407 -22.47 -4.76 -26.74
C LEU A 407 -23.24 -3.57 -26.15
N ALA A 408 -24.26 -3.06 -26.86
CA ALA A 408 -25.15 -2.02 -26.35
C ALA A 408 -25.82 -2.44 -25.04
N GLN A 409 -26.28 -3.69 -24.92
CA GLN A 409 -26.86 -4.22 -23.68
C GLN A 409 -25.84 -4.25 -22.53
N VAL A 410 -24.57 -4.54 -22.82
CA VAL A 410 -23.50 -4.44 -21.81
C VAL A 410 -23.35 -3.00 -21.33
N PHE A 411 -23.24 -2.04 -22.25
CA PHE A 411 -23.13 -0.62 -21.91
C PHE A 411 -24.37 -0.07 -21.20
N ASP A 412 -25.58 -0.54 -21.52
CA ASP A 412 -26.80 -0.21 -20.78
C ASP A 412 -26.72 -0.66 -19.32
N ARG A 413 -26.21 -1.87 -19.07
CA ARG A 413 -26.00 -2.36 -17.71
C ARG A 413 -24.96 -1.54 -16.95
N LEU A 414 -23.86 -1.17 -17.61
CA LEU A 414 -22.82 -0.34 -17.00
C LEU A 414 -23.33 1.08 -16.67
N ALA A 415 -24.11 1.69 -17.58
CA ALA A 415 -24.72 2.99 -17.35
C ALA A 415 -25.74 2.96 -16.20
N ALA A 416 -26.60 1.94 -16.16
CA ALA A 416 -27.53 1.72 -15.06
C ALA A 416 -26.79 1.48 -13.73
N ALA A 417 -25.64 0.81 -13.79
CA ALA A 417 -24.74 0.66 -12.65
C ALA A 417 -23.92 1.91 -12.35
N GLY A 418 -24.21 3.08 -12.94
CA GLY A 418 -23.55 4.37 -12.68
C GLY A 418 -22.06 4.44 -13.03
N ILE A 419 -21.52 3.47 -13.79
CA ILE A 419 -20.14 3.50 -14.29
C ILE A 419 -19.97 4.72 -15.19
N ASN A 420 -18.86 5.45 -15.01
CA ASN A 420 -18.57 6.65 -15.82
C ASN A 420 -17.29 6.52 -16.66
N THR A 421 -16.47 5.50 -16.42
CA THR A 421 -15.24 5.24 -17.17
C THR A 421 -15.12 3.74 -17.47
N VAL A 422 -14.88 3.38 -18.73
CA VAL A 422 -14.69 1.98 -19.15
C VAL A 422 -13.27 1.80 -19.68
N PHE A 423 -12.53 0.88 -19.07
CA PHE A 423 -11.26 0.38 -19.58
C PHE A 423 -11.56 -0.78 -20.53
N PHE A 424 -11.68 -0.48 -21.82
CA PHE A 424 -12.19 -1.43 -22.82
C PHE A 424 -11.05 -2.24 -23.44
N GLU A 425 -11.05 -3.56 -23.28
CA GLU A 425 -9.95 -4.42 -23.73
C GLU A 425 -9.77 -4.34 -25.26
N THR A 426 -8.74 -3.60 -25.68
CA THR A 426 -8.52 -3.20 -27.07
C THR A 426 -7.38 -4.00 -27.69
N ILE A 427 -6.30 -4.25 -26.94
CA ILE A 427 -5.19 -5.12 -27.34
C ILE A 427 -5.01 -6.20 -26.27
N ASN A 428 -5.19 -7.48 -26.64
CA ASN A 428 -5.04 -8.63 -25.76
C ASN A 428 -4.34 -9.78 -26.49
N ALA A 429 -3.44 -10.49 -25.79
CA ALA A 429 -2.70 -11.64 -26.35
C ALA A 429 -1.98 -11.35 -27.68
N GLY A 430 -1.56 -10.10 -27.92
CA GLY A 430 -0.92 -9.66 -29.16
C GLY A 430 -1.88 -9.36 -30.32
N TYR A 431 -3.19 -9.39 -30.10
CA TYR A 431 -4.21 -9.10 -31.10
C TYR A 431 -4.98 -7.80 -30.76
N PRO A 432 -5.19 -6.89 -31.72
CA PRO A 432 -6.23 -5.89 -31.60
C PRO A 432 -7.62 -6.51 -31.75
N ILE A 433 -8.58 -5.96 -31.01
CA ILE A 433 -9.99 -6.31 -31.15
C ILE A 433 -10.61 -5.67 -32.42
N TYR A 434 -9.97 -4.66 -32.99
CA TYR A 434 -10.40 -3.88 -34.15
C TYR A 434 -9.56 -4.21 -35.41
N PRO A 435 -10.03 -3.86 -36.64
CA PRO A 435 -9.27 -4.07 -37.88
C PRO A 435 -8.13 -3.05 -38.03
N SER A 436 -7.00 -3.37 -37.38
CA SER A 436 -5.75 -2.61 -37.44
C SER A 436 -5.06 -2.70 -38.80
N GLN A 437 -4.41 -1.62 -39.21
CA GLN A 437 -3.50 -1.56 -40.36
C GLN A 437 -2.03 -1.81 -39.95
N ILE A 438 -1.75 -1.82 -38.65
CA ILE A 438 -0.41 -1.98 -38.08
C ILE A 438 -0.18 -3.41 -37.58
N ALA A 439 -1.15 -3.99 -36.86
CA ALA A 439 -1.03 -5.35 -36.34
C ALA A 439 -1.17 -6.41 -37.47
N PRO A 440 -0.48 -7.56 -37.38
CA PRO A 440 -0.56 -8.59 -38.42
C PRO A 440 -1.96 -9.17 -38.64
N GLN A 441 -2.79 -9.23 -37.60
CA GLN A 441 -4.15 -9.76 -37.67
C GLN A 441 -5.03 -9.26 -36.53
N GLN A 442 -6.31 -9.01 -36.81
CA GLN A 442 -7.36 -8.83 -35.80
C GLN A 442 -7.57 -10.13 -34.99
N ASN A 443 -8.00 -9.98 -33.74
CA ASN A 443 -8.37 -11.10 -32.89
C ASN A 443 -9.39 -12.02 -33.58
N PRO A 444 -9.10 -13.32 -33.76
CA PRO A 444 -9.97 -14.24 -34.49
C PRO A 444 -11.39 -14.36 -33.93
N LEU A 445 -11.58 -14.07 -32.64
CA LEU A 445 -12.85 -14.25 -31.93
C LEU A 445 -13.87 -13.14 -32.19
N VAL A 446 -13.49 -12.05 -32.86
CA VAL A 446 -14.38 -10.90 -33.17
C VAL A 446 -14.35 -10.52 -34.66
N ARG A 447 -13.87 -11.43 -35.52
CA ARG A 447 -13.80 -11.17 -36.96
C ARG A 447 -15.18 -10.82 -37.53
N GLY A 448 -15.19 -9.90 -38.49
CA GLY A 448 -16.40 -9.49 -39.20
C GLY A 448 -17.06 -8.22 -38.65
N TRP A 449 -16.55 -7.65 -37.55
CA TRP A 449 -17.00 -6.36 -37.03
C TRP A 449 -15.87 -5.61 -36.31
N ASP A 450 -16.13 -4.35 -35.93
CA ASP A 450 -15.20 -3.47 -35.21
C ASP A 450 -15.77 -3.15 -33.81
N PRO A 451 -15.38 -3.92 -32.77
CA PRO A 451 -15.87 -3.71 -31.41
C PRO A 451 -15.44 -2.39 -30.79
N LEU A 452 -14.26 -1.86 -31.15
CA LEU A 452 -13.77 -0.60 -30.58
C LEU A 452 -14.58 0.59 -31.14
N ALA A 453 -14.89 0.59 -32.45
CA ALA A 453 -15.76 1.61 -33.04
C ALA A 453 -17.14 1.62 -32.35
N ALA A 454 -17.77 0.45 -32.24
CA ALA A 454 -19.07 0.33 -31.58
C ALA A 454 -19.01 0.76 -30.10
N ALA A 455 -17.98 0.32 -29.36
CA ALA A 455 -17.84 0.64 -27.94
C ALA A 455 -17.71 2.14 -27.67
N VAL A 456 -16.95 2.87 -28.50
CA VAL A 456 -16.79 4.32 -28.37
C VAL A 456 -18.14 5.03 -28.55
N GLU A 457 -18.88 4.68 -29.61
CA GLU A 457 -20.21 5.26 -29.85
C GLU A 457 -21.18 4.96 -28.71
N LEU A 458 -21.18 3.71 -28.21
CA LEU A 458 -22.07 3.26 -27.15
C LEU A 458 -21.74 3.90 -25.79
N ALA A 459 -20.46 4.10 -25.48
CA ALA A 459 -20.01 4.79 -24.27
C ALA A 459 -20.44 6.26 -24.29
N HIS A 460 -20.14 6.97 -25.39
CA HIS A 460 -20.45 8.39 -25.54
C HIS A 460 -21.95 8.65 -25.55
N ALA A 461 -22.75 7.78 -26.18
CA ALA A 461 -24.21 7.85 -26.14
C ALA A 461 -24.80 7.76 -24.72
N ARG A 462 -24.03 7.26 -23.75
CA ARG A 462 -24.42 7.08 -22.34
C ARG A 462 -23.62 7.97 -21.39
N ASN A 463 -22.92 8.98 -21.91
CA ASN A 463 -22.06 9.89 -21.13
C ASN A 463 -20.97 9.17 -20.30
N MET A 464 -20.48 8.03 -20.81
CA MET A 464 -19.32 7.34 -20.26
C MET A 464 -18.08 7.66 -21.09
N GLU A 465 -16.94 7.71 -20.42
CA GLU A 465 -15.65 7.72 -21.10
C GLU A 465 -15.19 6.31 -21.42
N LEU A 466 -14.55 6.15 -22.57
CA LEU A 466 -13.91 4.92 -22.99
C LEU A 466 -12.40 5.13 -23.14
N HIS A 467 -11.64 4.42 -22.32
CA HIS A 467 -10.19 4.38 -22.39
C HIS A 467 -9.80 3.03 -23.00
N ALA A 468 -9.01 3.05 -24.08
CA ALA A 468 -8.55 1.83 -24.72
C ALA A 468 -7.54 1.11 -23.81
N TRP A 469 -7.92 -0.07 -23.29
CA TRP A 469 -7.05 -0.90 -22.46
C TRP A 469 -6.16 -1.78 -23.33
N VAL A 470 -4.85 -1.62 -23.19
CA VAL A 470 -3.86 -2.26 -24.05
C VAL A 470 -2.84 -3.04 -23.25
N TRP A 471 -2.64 -4.31 -23.62
CA TRP A 471 -1.49 -5.08 -23.17
C TRP A 471 -0.23 -4.55 -23.86
N THR A 472 0.67 -3.96 -23.08
CA THR A 472 1.82 -3.23 -23.61
C THR A 472 2.94 -4.17 -24.03
N PHE A 473 3.62 -4.82 -23.07
CA PHE A 473 4.74 -5.72 -23.38
C PHE A 473 4.34 -7.19 -23.39
N ALA A 474 3.26 -7.60 -22.72
CA ALA A 474 2.79 -8.98 -22.82
C ALA A 474 2.26 -9.26 -24.23
N ALA A 475 2.75 -10.32 -24.86
CA ALA A 475 2.35 -10.77 -26.19
C ALA A 475 1.92 -12.24 -26.10
N GLY A 476 0.88 -12.65 -26.82
CA GLY A 476 0.34 -14.01 -26.71
C GLY A 476 -0.26 -14.34 -25.34
N ASN A 477 -0.95 -15.48 -25.26
CA ASN A 477 -1.53 -15.99 -24.02
C ASN A 477 -1.97 -17.46 -24.20
N GLN A 478 -1.55 -18.36 -23.31
CA GLN A 478 -1.89 -19.79 -23.40
C GLN A 478 -3.39 -20.07 -23.32
N LEU A 479 -4.15 -19.35 -22.50
CA LEU A 479 -5.61 -19.49 -22.43
C LEU A 479 -6.25 -19.01 -23.74
N HIS A 480 -5.84 -17.87 -24.27
CA HIS A 480 -6.32 -17.39 -25.56
C HIS A 480 -5.99 -18.38 -26.68
N ASN A 481 -4.77 -18.93 -26.71
CA ASN A 481 -4.36 -19.93 -27.70
C ASN A 481 -5.31 -21.13 -27.72
N ARG A 482 -5.74 -21.62 -26.54
CA ARG A 482 -6.75 -22.69 -26.47
C ARG A 482 -8.08 -22.28 -27.12
N LEU A 483 -8.54 -21.05 -26.90
CA LEU A 483 -9.80 -20.55 -27.47
C LEU A 483 -9.73 -20.43 -29.01
N VAL A 484 -8.57 -20.11 -29.57
CA VAL A 484 -8.37 -19.99 -31.03
C VAL A 484 -7.69 -21.21 -31.66
N SER A 485 -7.69 -22.36 -30.97
CA SER A 485 -7.10 -23.63 -31.44
C SER A 485 -5.63 -23.54 -31.87
N GLN A 486 -4.85 -22.71 -31.19
CA GLN A 486 -3.40 -22.60 -31.35
C GLN A 486 -2.66 -23.44 -30.29
N PRO A 487 -1.44 -23.94 -30.59
CA PRO A 487 -0.60 -24.60 -29.59
C PRO A 487 -0.34 -23.70 -28.37
N SER A 488 -0.16 -24.29 -27.17
CA SER A 488 0.18 -23.52 -25.96
C SER A 488 1.52 -22.77 -26.08
N SER A 489 2.43 -23.23 -26.92
CA SER A 489 3.71 -22.57 -27.22
C SER A 489 3.62 -21.43 -28.24
N TYR A 490 2.47 -21.22 -28.88
CA TYR A 490 2.32 -20.16 -29.88
C TYR A 490 2.49 -18.79 -29.22
N PRO A 491 3.44 -17.94 -29.66
CA PRO A 491 3.80 -16.72 -28.93
C PRO A 491 2.89 -15.53 -29.26
N GLY A 492 1.80 -15.75 -30.00
CA GLY A 492 0.96 -14.71 -30.56
C GLY A 492 1.45 -14.24 -31.93
N PRO A 493 0.64 -13.44 -32.65
CA PRO A 493 0.89 -13.05 -34.03
C PRO A 493 2.17 -12.24 -34.19
N ILE A 494 2.39 -11.29 -33.27
CA ILE A 494 3.49 -10.34 -33.41
C ILE A 494 4.86 -11.01 -33.20
N LEU A 495 4.99 -11.86 -32.19
CA LEU A 495 6.23 -12.60 -31.93
C LEU A 495 6.43 -13.79 -32.87
N ALA A 496 5.36 -14.30 -33.50
CA ALA A 496 5.50 -15.25 -34.61
C ALA A 496 6.06 -14.58 -35.87
N ALA A 497 5.66 -13.34 -36.15
CA ALA A 497 6.17 -12.56 -37.27
C ALA A 497 7.58 -11.97 -37.02
N HIS A 498 7.86 -11.58 -35.78
CA HIS A 498 9.11 -10.95 -35.35
C HIS A 498 9.68 -11.64 -34.10
N PRO A 499 10.23 -12.85 -34.23
CA PRO A 499 10.74 -13.62 -33.08
C PRO A 499 11.93 -12.94 -32.39
N ASP A 500 12.69 -12.10 -33.11
CA ASP A 500 13.82 -11.32 -32.58
C ASP A 500 13.39 -10.17 -31.64
N TRP A 501 12.09 -9.86 -31.59
CA TRP A 501 11.52 -8.88 -30.66
C TRP A 501 11.16 -9.48 -29.30
N ALA A 502 11.27 -10.79 -29.15
CA ALA A 502 10.90 -11.47 -27.92
C ALA A 502 11.87 -11.16 -26.77
N ASN A 503 11.29 -11.13 -25.59
CA ASN A 503 12.01 -11.18 -24.34
C ASN A 503 12.20 -12.63 -23.89
N TYR A 504 13.30 -12.90 -23.18
CA TYR A 504 13.65 -14.23 -22.71
C TYR A 504 14.01 -14.23 -21.24
N ASP A 505 13.86 -15.39 -20.61
CA ASP A 505 14.44 -15.69 -19.31
C ASP A 505 15.94 -16.00 -19.43
N ASN A 506 16.62 -16.12 -18.29
CA ASN A 506 18.05 -16.45 -18.23
C ASN A 506 18.39 -17.88 -18.69
N ALA A 507 17.40 -18.72 -18.99
CA ALA A 507 17.56 -20.04 -19.58
C ALA A 507 17.23 -20.07 -21.09
N GLY A 508 16.87 -18.93 -21.68
CA GLY A 508 16.52 -18.80 -23.10
C GLY A 508 15.06 -19.15 -23.43
N ASN A 509 14.18 -19.29 -22.45
CA ASN A 509 12.76 -19.55 -22.69
C ASN A 509 12.01 -18.24 -22.96
N MET A 510 11.16 -18.26 -23.98
CA MET A 510 10.29 -17.12 -24.34
C MET A 510 9.07 -17.00 -23.43
N ILE A 511 8.55 -18.13 -22.95
CA ILE A 511 7.48 -18.17 -21.94
C ILE A 511 8.12 -18.50 -20.60
N PRO A 512 8.15 -17.54 -19.66
CA PRO A 512 8.66 -17.72 -18.32
C PRO A 512 8.10 -18.93 -17.57
N ALA A 513 8.96 -19.63 -16.82
CA ALA A 513 8.51 -20.68 -15.91
C ALA A 513 7.53 -20.13 -14.85
N GLY A 514 6.33 -20.72 -14.78
CA GLY A 514 5.26 -20.27 -13.88
C GLY A 514 4.42 -19.10 -14.40
N GLN A 515 4.57 -18.72 -15.67
CA GLN A 515 3.69 -17.74 -16.33
C GLN A 515 3.13 -18.34 -17.62
N THR A 516 2.15 -17.64 -18.21
CA THR A 516 1.34 -18.17 -19.33
C THR A 516 1.45 -17.33 -20.60
N LYS A 517 2.34 -16.33 -20.61
CA LYS A 517 2.41 -15.28 -21.64
C LYS A 517 3.88 -14.99 -21.97
N PRO A 518 4.28 -14.97 -23.26
CA PRO A 518 5.52 -14.34 -23.67
C PRO A 518 5.43 -12.81 -23.63
N PHE A 519 6.57 -12.13 -23.76
CA PHE A 519 6.66 -10.68 -23.71
C PHE A 519 7.54 -10.16 -24.84
N LEU A 520 7.21 -8.98 -25.37
CA LEU A 520 8.11 -8.16 -26.17
C LEU A 520 9.25 -7.64 -25.29
N ASP A 521 10.46 -7.51 -25.84
CA ASP A 521 11.59 -6.90 -25.16
C ASP A 521 11.41 -5.37 -25.09
N PRO A 522 11.24 -4.77 -23.89
CA PRO A 522 11.10 -3.32 -23.74
C PRO A 522 12.29 -2.50 -24.25
N ALA A 523 13.46 -3.11 -24.44
CA ALA A 523 14.65 -2.48 -25.02
C ALA A 523 14.67 -2.53 -26.56
N ASN A 524 13.82 -3.34 -27.20
CA ASN A 524 13.83 -3.48 -28.66
C ASN A 524 13.18 -2.25 -29.32
N PRO A 525 13.93 -1.44 -30.10
CA PRO A 525 13.41 -0.21 -30.67
C PRO A 525 12.28 -0.43 -31.69
N GLN A 526 12.30 -1.53 -32.44
CA GLN A 526 11.25 -1.85 -33.42
C GLN A 526 9.97 -2.29 -32.72
N ALA A 527 10.07 -3.10 -31.66
CA ALA A 527 8.92 -3.47 -30.83
C ALA A 527 8.27 -2.24 -30.18
N ARG A 528 9.08 -1.31 -29.65
CA ARG A 528 8.59 -0.04 -29.10
C ARG A 528 7.88 0.80 -30.16
N GLN A 529 8.48 0.96 -31.34
CA GLN A 529 7.87 1.72 -32.42
C GLN A 529 6.56 1.09 -32.90
N TYR A 530 6.49 -0.24 -32.98
CA TYR A 530 5.26 -0.96 -33.28
C TYR A 530 4.14 -0.63 -32.27
N LEU A 531 4.43 -0.69 -30.97
CA LEU A 531 3.46 -0.36 -29.93
C LEU A 531 3.02 1.11 -29.99
N LEU A 532 3.97 2.05 -30.18
CA LEU A 532 3.64 3.47 -30.34
C LEU A 532 2.79 3.72 -31.59
N ASN A 533 3.06 3.05 -32.70
CA ASN A 533 2.23 3.14 -33.92
C ASN A 533 0.83 2.58 -33.69
N LEU A 534 0.69 1.48 -32.95
CA LEU A 534 -0.63 0.95 -32.57
C LEU A 534 -1.39 1.91 -31.65
N PHE A 535 -0.71 2.50 -30.67
CA PHE A 535 -1.34 3.45 -29.76
C PHE A 535 -1.76 4.72 -30.51
N GLU A 536 -0.91 5.21 -31.42
CA GLU A 536 -1.25 6.30 -32.33
C GLU A 536 -2.45 5.93 -33.21
N GLU A 537 -2.47 4.74 -33.81
CA GLU A 537 -3.59 4.25 -34.62
C GLU A 537 -4.91 4.30 -33.83
N ILE A 538 -4.91 3.80 -32.59
CA ILE A 538 -6.09 3.81 -31.71
C ILE A 538 -6.57 5.24 -31.49
N VAL A 539 -5.69 6.11 -30.99
CA VAL A 539 -6.10 7.46 -30.57
C VAL A 539 -6.29 8.44 -31.73
N THR A 540 -5.92 8.06 -32.96
CA THR A 540 -6.15 8.85 -34.19
C THR A 540 -7.34 8.34 -34.99
N ARG A 541 -7.61 7.03 -35.04
CA ARG A 541 -8.78 6.48 -35.75
C ARG A 541 -10.05 6.48 -34.90
N TYR A 542 -9.94 6.26 -33.59
CA TYR A 542 -11.10 6.10 -32.70
C TYR A 542 -11.23 7.27 -31.74
N ASN A 543 -12.47 7.70 -31.46
CA ASN A 543 -12.75 8.78 -30.52
C ASN A 543 -12.67 8.31 -29.06
N VAL A 544 -11.58 7.67 -28.67
CA VAL A 544 -11.33 7.27 -27.29
C VAL A 544 -10.99 8.49 -26.43
N ASP A 545 -11.34 8.42 -25.15
CA ASP A 545 -11.10 9.48 -24.18
C ASP A 545 -9.73 9.35 -23.49
N GLY A 546 -9.13 8.17 -23.60
CA GLY A 546 -7.83 7.86 -23.03
C GLY A 546 -7.25 6.52 -23.48
N LEU A 547 -6.05 6.24 -22.99
CA LEU A 547 -5.35 4.97 -23.14
C LEU A 547 -5.03 4.43 -21.74
N GLN A 548 -5.23 3.12 -21.54
CA GLN A 548 -4.80 2.45 -20.33
C GLN A 548 -3.74 1.40 -20.62
N LEU A 549 -2.54 1.61 -20.08
CA LEU A 549 -1.43 0.67 -20.21
C LEU A 549 -1.53 -0.43 -19.16
N ASP A 550 -1.64 -1.67 -19.62
CA ASP A 550 -1.48 -2.86 -18.80
C ASP A 550 -0.25 -3.66 -19.27
N TYR A 551 0.25 -4.54 -18.42
CA TYR A 551 1.51 -5.27 -18.64
C TYR A 551 2.67 -4.34 -19.03
N ILE A 552 2.67 -3.09 -18.53
CA ILE A 552 3.74 -2.09 -18.68
C ILE A 552 4.86 -2.39 -17.66
N ARG A 553 5.50 -3.55 -17.84
CA ARG A 553 6.47 -4.14 -16.92
C ARG A 553 7.17 -5.34 -17.57
N TYR A 554 8.19 -5.85 -16.90
CA TYR A 554 8.76 -7.17 -17.19
C TYR A 554 7.94 -8.30 -16.53
N PRO A 555 8.13 -9.56 -16.97
CA PRO A 555 7.60 -10.75 -16.28
C PRO A 555 8.02 -10.80 -14.80
N PHE A 556 7.23 -11.47 -13.96
CA PHE A 556 7.58 -11.65 -12.54
C PHE A 556 8.88 -12.44 -12.37
N GLN A 557 9.86 -11.82 -11.72
CA GLN A 557 11.13 -12.46 -11.37
C GLN A 557 11.09 -13.02 -9.94
N ASP A 558 11.86 -14.09 -9.74
CA ASP A 558 12.19 -14.64 -8.43
C ASP A 558 13.71 -14.75 -8.32
N LEU A 559 14.29 -13.72 -7.69
CA LEU A 559 15.73 -13.59 -7.53
C LEU A 559 16.31 -14.70 -6.65
N SER A 560 15.54 -15.22 -5.69
CA SER A 560 15.97 -16.29 -4.79
C SER A 560 16.16 -17.62 -5.52
N ALA A 561 15.28 -17.91 -6.47
CA ALA A 561 15.36 -19.08 -7.34
C ALA A 561 16.18 -18.83 -8.62
N ASN A 562 16.86 -17.69 -8.74
CA ASN A 562 17.56 -17.25 -9.95
C ASN A 562 16.69 -17.33 -11.22
N ARG A 563 15.38 -17.05 -11.10
CA ARG A 563 14.45 -16.98 -12.24
C ARG A 563 14.31 -15.52 -12.64
N THR A 564 15.06 -15.13 -13.66
CA THR A 564 15.21 -13.73 -14.06
C THR A 564 14.92 -13.54 -15.55
N TYR A 565 14.51 -12.34 -15.93
CA TYR A 565 13.95 -12.04 -17.26
C TYR A 565 14.55 -10.77 -17.84
N GLY A 566 14.33 -10.50 -19.13
CA GLY A 566 14.88 -9.29 -19.77
C GLY A 566 16.04 -9.57 -20.70
N TYR A 567 16.28 -10.83 -21.06
CA TYR A 567 17.40 -11.26 -21.88
C TYR A 567 17.10 -11.27 -23.38
N GLY A 568 16.21 -10.37 -23.82
CA GLY A 568 15.99 -10.08 -25.24
C GLY A 568 17.28 -9.67 -25.96
N ILE A 569 17.35 -9.93 -27.27
CA ILE A 569 18.56 -9.70 -28.06
C ILE A 569 18.99 -8.23 -27.97
N ALA A 570 18.04 -7.30 -28.11
CA ALA A 570 18.31 -5.87 -28.06
C ALA A 570 18.79 -5.44 -26.66
N ALA A 571 18.11 -5.87 -25.59
CA ALA A 571 18.51 -5.55 -24.23
C ALA A 571 19.93 -6.03 -23.89
N ARG A 572 20.29 -7.25 -24.28
CA ARG A 572 21.63 -7.81 -24.06
C ARG A 572 22.70 -7.02 -24.78
N GLN A 573 22.49 -6.73 -26.06
CA GLN A 573 23.44 -5.97 -26.87
C GLN A 573 23.64 -4.55 -26.33
N GLN A 574 22.56 -3.84 -26.01
CA GLN A 574 22.64 -2.49 -25.46
C GLN A 574 23.36 -2.46 -24.10
N PHE A 575 23.04 -3.39 -23.19
CA PHE A 575 23.71 -3.46 -21.90
C PHE A 575 25.19 -3.83 -22.03
N GLN A 576 25.53 -4.74 -22.93
CA GLN A 576 26.91 -5.09 -23.23
C GLN A 576 27.69 -3.90 -23.79
N GLN A 577 27.09 -3.10 -24.67
CA GLN A 577 27.71 -1.86 -25.17
C GLN A 577 27.94 -0.84 -24.05
N LEU A 578 27.01 -0.74 -23.09
CA LEU A 578 27.10 0.23 -21.98
C LEU A 578 28.09 -0.18 -20.88
N THR A 579 28.40 -1.47 -20.75
CA THR A 579 29.12 -2.01 -19.57
C THR A 579 30.28 -2.93 -19.90
N GLY A 580 30.43 -3.35 -21.17
CA GLY A 580 31.37 -4.37 -21.59
C GLY A 580 30.97 -5.81 -21.23
N THR A 581 29.85 -6.02 -20.54
CA THR A 581 29.41 -7.34 -20.05
C THR A 581 28.05 -7.73 -20.63
N ASP A 582 27.95 -8.91 -21.22
CA ASP A 582 26.65 -9.49 -21.60
C ASP A 582 25.88 -9.86 -20.32
N PRO A 583 24.66 -9.34 -20.11
CA PRO A 583 23.96 -9.55 -18.85
C PRO A 583 23.58 -11.01 -18.60
N ILE A 584 23.60 -11.90 -19.62
CA ILE A 584 23.33 -13.34 -19.42
C ILE A 584 24.35 -13.99 -18.46
N ALA A 585 25.55 -13.42 -18.35
CA ALA A 585 26.58 -13.89 -17.43
C ALA A 585 26.35 -13.41 -15.98
N LEU A 586 25.39 -12.52 -15.75
CA LEU A 586 25.10 -11.96 -14.44
C LEU A 586 24.11 -12.82 -13.66
N THR A 587 24.33 -12.89 -12.35
CA THR A 587 23.39 -13.39 -11.35
C THR A 587 22.95 -12.25 -10.42
N PRO A 588 21.86 -12.43 -9.63
CA PRO A 588 21.44 -11.43 -8.63
C PRO A 588 22.51 -11.01 -7.63
N ARG A 589 23.58 -11.80 -7.46
CA ARG A 589 24.72 -11.50 -6.57
C ARG A 589 25.88 -10.77 -7.28
N SER A 590 25.78 -10.55 -8.58
CA SER A 590 26.85 -9.94 -9.36
C SER A 590 26.94 -8.42 -9.10
N PRO A 591 28.14 -7.82 -9.06
CA PRO A 591 28.29 -6.38 -8.82
C PRO A 591 27.54 -5.48 -9.82
N LEU A 592 27.40 -5.92 -11.08
CA LEU A 592 26.67 -5.19 -12.13
C LEU A 592 25.15 -5.44 -12.11
N TRP A 593 24.62 -6.25 -11.19
CA TRP A 593 23.21 -6.61 -11.15
C TRP A 593 22.29 -5.41 -10.90
N SER A 594 22.69 -4.50 -10.01
CA SER A 594 21.95 -3.26 -9.75
C SER A 594 21.86 -2.40 -11.00
N ARG A 595 22.96 -2.29 -11.76
CA ARG A 595 23.00 -1.56 -13.04
C ARG A 595 22.15 -2.23 -14.12
N TRP A 596 22.11 -3.56 -14.17
CA TRP A 596 21.21 -4.31 -15.07
C TRP A 596 19.74 -4.11 -14.71
N THR A 597 19.42 -4.09 -13.41
CA THR A 597 18.07 -3.80 -12.92
C THR A 597 17.66 -2.37 -13.26
N GLN A 598 18.54 -1.39 -13.04
CA GLN A 598 18.28 0.00 -13.43
C GLN A 598 18.08 0.15 -14.95
N PHE A 599 18.91 -0.50 -15.77
CA PHE A 599 18.77 -0.48 -17.22
C PHE A 599 17.36 -0.91 -17.65
N ARG A 600 16.86 -2.02 -17.12
CA ARG A 600 15.50 -2.53 -17.41
C ARG A 600 14.40 -1.61 -16.89
N ILE A 601 14.57 -1.02 -15.70
CA ILE A 601 13.66 0.01 -15.17
C ILE A 601 13.54 1.19 -16.14
N GLU A 602 14.65 1.68 -16.68
CA GLU A 602 14.62 2.81 -17.61
C GLU A 602 14.01 2.49 -18.97
N GLN A 603 14.04 1.22 -19.41
CA GLN A 603 13.32 0.84 -20.62
C GLN A 603 11.81 1.04 -20.46
N VAL A 604 11.27 0.67 -19.30
CA VAL A 604 9.84 0.86 -18.99
C VAL A 604 9.54 2.34 -18.79
N ASN A 605 10.33 3.05 -17.97
CA ASN A 605 10.11 4.48 -17.68
C ASN A 605 10.10 5.34 -18.95
N SER A 606 11.11 5.15 -19.81
CA SER A 606 11.20 5.91 -21.05
C SER A 606 10.07 5.60 -22.02
N PHE A 607 9.53 4.37 -22.00
CA PHE A 607 8.40 4.01 -22.86
C PHE A 607 7.10 4.67 -22.40
N VAL A 608 6.86 4.73 -21.08
CA VAL A 608 5.72 5.46 -20.50
C VAL A 608 5.81 6.95 -20.87
N ALA A 609 6.98 7.57 -20.69
CA ALA A 609 7.19 8.97 -21.06
C ALA A 609 6.99 9.23 -22.57
N GLN A 610 7.48 8.33 -23.44
CA GLN A 610 7.25 8.41 -24.89
C GLN A 610 5.76 8.29 -25.24
N THR A 611 5.03 7.41 -24.56
CA THR A 611 3.58 7.25 -24.74
C THR A 611 2.84 8.52 -24.31
N ALA A 612 3.19 9.08 -23.15
CA ALA A 612 2.63 10.33 -22.66
C ALA A 612 2.86 11.49 -23.66
N GLN A 613 4.09 11.61 -24.17
CA GLN A 613 4.44 12.62 -25.19
C GLN A 613 3.64 12.42 -26.48
N LEU A 614 3.48 11.17 -26.95
CA LEU A 614 2.65 10.85 -28.10
C LEU A 614 1.22 11.34 -27.89
N LEU A 615 0.58 10.99 -26.78
CA LEU A 615 -0.81 11.38 -26.50
C LEU A 615 -0.99 12.90 -26.40
N ARG A 616 -0.07 13.59 -25.72
CA ARG A 616 -0.07 15.07 -25.65
C ARG A 616 0.06 15.70 -27.03
N SER A 617 0.97 15.20 -27.88
CA SER A 617 1.16 15.74 -29.23
C SER A 617 -0.07 15.61 -30.13
N ARG A 618 -0.91 14.59 -29.90
CA ARG A 618 -2.16 14.38 -30.63
C ARG A 618 -3.33 15.14 -30.03
N SER A 619 -3.23 15.53 -28.76
CA SER A 619 -4.23 16.31 -28.05
C SER A 619 -4.13 17.83 -28.27
N ALA A 620 -3.10 18.29 -28.98
CA ALA A 620 -2.81 19.72 -29.16
C ALA A 620 -3.85 20.44 -30.04
N PRO A 621 -4.23 21.70 -29.72
CA PRO A 621 -5.17 22.48 -30.54
C PRO A 621 -4.71 22.63 -32.00
N GLY A 622 -5.62 22.40 -32.95
CA GLY A 622 -5.35 22.55 -34.40
C GLY A 622 -4.99 21.27 -35.14
N THR A 623 -4.94 20.12 -34.47
CA THR A 623 -4.98 18.80 -35.15
C THR A 623 -6.41 18.50 -35.64
N VAL A 624 -6.53 17.77 -36.76
CA VAL A 624 -7.80 17.54 -37.50
C VAL A 624 -8.85 16.75 -36.70
N SER A 625 -8.49 16.22 -35.53
CA SER A 625 -9.40 15.47 -34.65
C SER A 625 -9.91 16.37 -33.54
N ARG A 626 -11.21 16.31 -33.21
CA ARG A 626 -11.87 17.04 -32.09
C ARG A 626 -11.32 16.69 -30.68
N ARG A 627 -10.14 16.10 -30.58
CA ARG A 627 -9.64 15.38 -29.40
C ARG A 627 -8.66 16.24 -28.63
N SER A 628 -9.16 17.26 -27.95
CA SER A 628 -8.41 17.90 -26.87
C SER A 628 -8.56 17.04 -25.61
N ASN A 629 -7.46 16.75 -24.90
CA ASN A 629 -7.44 16.13 -23.56
C ASN A 629 -7.50 14.58 -23.52
N LEU A 630 -6.55 13.83 -24.10
CA LEU A 630 -6.47 12.37 -23.88
C LEU A 630 -5.90 12.04 -22.48
N ILE A 631 -6.50 11.07 -21.78
CA ILE A 631 -6.05 10.62 -20.45
C ILE A 631 -5.13 9.39 -20.57
N LEU A 632 -4.00 9.39 -19.86
CA LEU A 632 -3.14 8.20 -19.74
C LEU A 632 -3.28 7.56 -18.36
N SER A 633 -3.74 6.30 -18.34
CA SER A 633 -3.84 5.51 -17.12
C SER A 633 -2.96 4.26 -17.18
N THR A 634 -2.60 3.70 -16.02
CA THR A 634 -1.76 2.49 -15.95
C THR A 634 -2.28 1.50 -14.91
N ALA A 635 -2.46 0.24 -15.31
CA ALA A 635 -2.71 -0.87 -14.40
C ALA A 635 -1.39 -1.32 -13.74
N VAL A 636 -1.32 -1.25 -12.41
CA VAL A 636 -0.06 -1.46 -11.67
C VAL A 636 -0.21 -2.40 -10.48
N PHE A 637 0.90 -3.00 -10.05
CA PHE A 637 0.91 -3.78 -8.82
C PHE A 637 0.96 -2.87 -7.60
N PRO A 638 0.15 -3.11 -6.56
CA PRO A 638 0.18 -2.37 -5.29
C PRO A 638 1.28 -2.89 -4.35
N LEU A 639 2.40 -3.40 -4.90
CA LEU A 639 3.51 -3.98 -4.15
C LEU A 639 4.52 -2.90 -3.71
N PRO A 640 5.26 -3.11 -2.61
CA PRO A 640 6.32 -2.19 -2.18
C PRO A 640 7.26 -1.82 -3.32
N THR A 641 7.77 -0.58 -3.32
CA THR A 641 8.62 -0.05 -4.39
C THR A 641 9.80 -0.97 -4.68
N SER A 642 10.52 -1.43 -3.65
CA SER A 642 11.64 -2.36 -3.79
C SER A 642 11.25 -3.63 -4.54
N ASP A 643 10.09 -4.22 -4.22
CA ASP A 643 9.63 -5.47 -4.81
C ASP A 643 9.29 -5.25 -6.28
N ARG A 644 8.60 -4.15 -6.61
CA ARG A 644 8.29 -3.85 -8.01
C ARG A 644 9.52 -3.58 -8.83
N LEU A 645 10.44 -2.74 -8.36
CA LEU A 645 11.64 -2.38 -9.09
C LEU A 645 12.53 -3.61 -9.36
N ASN A 646 12.65 -4.51 -8.38
CA ASN A 646 13.51 -5.69 -8.51
C ASN A 646 12.82 -6.88 -9.22
N ARG A 647 11.50 -7.04 -9.08
CA ARG A 647 10.78 -8.23 -9.58
C ARG A 647 9.98 -8.02 -10.85
N ILE A 648 9.63 -6.78 -11.22
CA ILE A 648 8.86 -6.49 -12.45
C ILE A 648 9.27 -5.20 -13.15
N GLN A 649 10.20 -4.42 -12.57
CA GLN A 649 10.71 -3.15 -13.12
C GLN A 649 9.62 -2.10 -13.40
N GLN A 650 8.59 -2.09 -12.56
CA GLN A 650 7.49 -1.14 -12.65
C GLN A 650 7.71 0.01 -11.65
N ASN A 651 8.02 1.22 -12.11
CA ASN A 651 8.31 2.40 -11.28
C ASN A 651 7.25 3.49 -11.42
N TRP A 652 6.02 3.18 -11.05
CA TRP A 652 4.89 4.07 -11.32
C TRP A 652 4.90 5.34 -10.46
N GLU A 653 5.61 5.38 -9.33
CA GLU A 653 5.84 6.61 -8.56
C GLU A 653 6.59 7.65 -9.39
N LEU A 654 7.63 7.21 -10.11
CA LEU A 654 8.39 8.11 -10.98
C LEU A 654 7.54 8.65 -12.12
N TRP A 655 6.70 7.80 -12.72
CA TRP A 655 5.80 8.22 -13.81
C TRP A 655 4.81 9.27 -13.31
N ALA A 656 4.26 9.06 -12.12
CA ALA A 656 3.32 9.99 -11.50
C ALA A 656 4.00 11.33 -11.11
N GLN A 657 5.20 11.29 -10.53
CA GLN A 657 5.99 12.48 -10.18
C GLN A 657 6.40 13.31 -11.39
N ARG A 658 6.71 12.68 -12.52
CA ARG A 658 7.02 13.36 -13.79
C ARG A 658 5.78 13.91 -14.49
N GLY A 659 4.60 13.58 -14.00
CA GLY A 659 3.35 13.85 -14.68
C GLY A 659 3.17 13.04 -15.96
N ASP A 660 3.91 11.95 -16.16
CA ASP A 660 3.78 11.11 -17.36
C ASP A 660 2.41 10.43 -17.43
N VAL A 661 1.71 10.28 -16.30
CA VAL A 661 0.43 9.59 -16.20
C VAL A 661 -0.60 10.41 -15.40
N ASP A 662 -1.87 10.25 -15.76
CA ASP A 662 -3.01 10.86 -15.09
C ASP A 662 -3.55 9.99 -13.97
N LEU A 663 -3.75 8.71 -14.27
CA LEU A 663 -4.35 7.77 -13.33
C LEU A 663 -3.42 6.59 -13.07
N ILE A 664 -3.05 6.42 -11.81
CA ILE A 664 -2.44 5.18 -11.33
C ILE A 664 -3.58 4.27 -10.89
N VAL A 665 -3.64 3.05 -11.41
CA VAL A 665 -4.73 2.11 -11.15
C VAL A 665 -4.17 0.83 -10.50
N PRO A 666 -3.94 0.82 -9.17
CA PRO A 666 -3.37 -0.34 -8.50
C PRO A 666 -4.36 -1.50 -8.43
N MET A 667 -3.92 -2.69 -8.84
CA MET A 667 -4.66 -3.95 -8.76
C MET A 667 -4.71 -4.48 -7.31
N SER A 668 -5.41 -3.76 -6.44
CA SER A 668 -5.55 -4.04 -5.00
C SER A 668 -6.49 -5.22 -4.68
N TYR A 669 -6.36 -6.30 -5.46
CA TYR A 669 -7.26 -7.44 -5.41
C TYR A 669 -7.11 -8.24 -4.11
N ALA A 670 -8.19 -8.27 -3.33
CA ALA A 670 -8.26 -9.04 -2.09
C ALA A 670 -9.66 -9.60 -1.87
N MET A 671 -9.72 -10.77 -1.22
CA MET A 671 -10.98 -11.45 -0.87
C MET A 671 -11.68 -10.86 0.36
N ASP A 672 -11.05 -9.91 1.06
CA ASP A 672 -11.62 -9.21 2.21
C ASP A 672 -11.21 -7.72 2.24
N THR A 673 -11.96 -6.91 3.01
CA THR A 673 -11.76 -5.46 3.07
C THR A 673 -10.42 -5.07 3.71
N ASN A 674 -9.94 -5.82 4.71
CA ASN A 674 -8.64 -5.56 5.33
C ASN A 674 -7.48 -5.81 4.36
N GLY A 675 -7.59 -6.84 3.52
CA GLY A 675 -6.65 -7.12 2.44
C GLY A 675 -6.61 -6.00 1.41
N LEU A 676 -7.78 -5.50 0.99
CA LEU A 676 -7.88 -4.35 0.10
C LEU A 676 -7.21 -3.13 0.73
N LEU A 677 -7.55 -2.79 1.97
CA LEU A 677 -7.02 -1.63 2.69
C LEU A 677 -5.49 -1.72 2.85
N ARG A 678 -4.93 -2.90 3.11
CA ARG A 678 -3.46 -3.09 3.18
C ARG A 678 -2.79 -2.82 1.84
N LEU A 679 -3.41 -3.22 0.74
CA LEU A 679 -2.86 -3.02 -0.60
C LEU A 679 -3.03 -1.56 -1.06
N ALA A 680 -4.14 -0.90 -0.72
CA ALA A 680 -4.48 0.44 -1.21
C ALA A 680 -3.94 1.58 -0.34
N SER A 681 -4.11 1.51 0.99
CA SER A 681 -3.83 2.63 1.91
C SER A 681 -2.40 3.16 1.86
N PRO A 682 -1.35 2.32 1.70
CA PRO A 682 0.02 2.82 1.63
C PRO A 682 0.25 3.81 0.49
N TRP A 683 -0.50 3.74 -0.60
CA TRP A 683 -0.28 4.59 -1.77
C TRP A 683 -1.15 5.84 -1.78
N LEU A 684 -2.30 5.78 -1.12
CA LEU A 684 -3.23 6.89 -1.01
C LEU A 684 -2.82 7.92 0.05
N THR A 685 -1.98 7.52 1.01
CA THR A 685 -1.59 8.38 2.15
C THR A 685 -0.17 8.94 2.02
N ARG A 686 0.52 8.69 0.90
CA ARG A 686 1.89 9.16 0.66
C ARG A 686 1.92 10.36 -0.28
N ALA A 687 2.81 11.30 0.02
CA ALA A 687 3.06 12.48 -0.80
C ALA A 687 3.90 12.22 -2.06
N ASP A 688 4.36 10.98 -2.31
CA ASP A 688 5.33 10.67 -3.37
C ASP A 688 4.71 10.18 -4.68
N VAL A 689 3.38 10.15 -4.80
CA VAL A 689 2.67 9.82 -6.05
C VAL A 689 2.40 11.04 -6.93
N GLY A 690 3.04 12.18 -6.64
CA GLY A 690 2.90 13.41 -7.41
C GLY A 690 1.45 13.91 -7.45
N SER A 691 1.03 14.47 -8.58
CA SER A 691 -0.34 14.96 -8.78
C SER A 691 -1.24 13.96 -9.50
N ALA A 692 -0.77 12.76 -9.83
CA ALA A 692 -1.61 11.74 -10.47
C ALA A 692 -2.71 11.26 -9.51
N LEU A 693 -3.90 10.99 -10.02
CA LEU A 693 -4.98 10.42 -9.22
C LEU A 693 -4.79 8.91 -9.07
N VAL A 694 -4.98 8.40 -7.86
CA VAL A 694 -4.87 6.96 -7.58
C VAL A 694 -6.28 6.34 -7.51
N LEU A 695 -6.46 5.24 -8.24
CA LEU A 695 -7.71 4.53 -8.41
C LEU A 695 -7.56 3.05 -8.01
N PRO A 696 -7.66 2.71 -6.72
CA PRO A 696 -7.56 1.33 -6.26
C PRO A 696 -8.64 0.44 -6.89
N SER A 697 -8.28 -0.83 -7.12
CA SER A 697 -9.10 -1.76 -7.88
C SER A 697 -9.63 -2.91 -7.04
N ILE A 698 -10.90 -3.27 -7.25
CA ILE A 698 -11.58 -4.40 -6.62
C ILE A 698 -11.80 -5.49 -7.67
N ARG A 699 -11.40 -6.73 -7.39
CA ARG A 699 -11.73 -7.87 -8.24
C ARG A 699 -13.04 -8.51 -7.79
N LEU A 700 -14.01 -8.56 -8.69
CA LEU A 700 -15.36 -9.08 -8.44
C LEU A 700 -15.44 -10.61 -8.52
N LEU A 701 -14.57 -11.27 -9.30
CA LEU A 701 -14.58 -12.74 -9.41
C LEU A 701 -14.44 -13.41 -8.04
N ASN A 702 -15.41 -14.25 -7.69
CA ASN A 702 -15.50 -14.97 -6.41
C ASN A 702 -15.60 -14.07 -5.15
N LEU A 703 -15.80 -12.77 -5.30
CA LEU A 703 -15.98 -11.85 -4.18
C LEU A 703 -17.46 -11.79 -3.80
N PRO A 704 -17.83 -12.05 -2.52
CA PRO A 704 -19.21 -11.88 -2.08
C PRO A 704 -19.70 -10.45 -2.26
N GLU A 705 -20.96 -10.25 -2.69
CA GLU A 705 -21.51 -8.91 -2.99
C GLU A 705 -21.43 -7.96 -1.79
N ALA A 706 -21.75 -8.44 -0.59
CA ALA A 706 -21.63 -7.66 0.63
C ALA A 706 -20.18 -7.19 0.90
N THR A 707 -19.19 -8.05 0.61
CA THR A 707 -17.78 -7.67 0.71
C THR A 707 -17.40 -6.65 -0.35
N ALA A 708 -17.92 -6.75 -1.58
CA ALA A 708 -17.68 -5.77 -2.62
C ALA A 708 -18.24 -4.38 -2.23
N ILE A 709 -19.45 -4.33 -1.66
CA ILE A 709 -20.07 -3.11 -1.13
C ILE A 709 -19.22 -2.51 0.00
N ASP A 710 -18.80 -3.35 0.96
CA ASP A 710 -17.93 -2.93 2.07
C ASP A 710 -16.58 -2.38 1.58
N GLN A 711 -15.99 -3.03 0.58
CA GLN A 711 -14.75 -2.60 -0.05
C GLN A 711 -14.89 -1.26 -0.77
N ILE A 712 -15.99 -1.03 -1.50
CA ILE A 712 -16.27 0.26 -2.14
C ILE A 712 -16.43 1.36 -1.09
N GLN A 713 -17.18 1.10 -0.02
CA GLN A 713 -17.30 2.08 1.06
C GLN A 713 -15.95 2.36 1.72
N ALA A 714 -15.12 1.34 1.92
CA ALA A 714 -13.78 1.51 2.46
C ALA A 714 -12.90 2.45 1.61
N LEU A 715 -13.02 2.37 0.27
CA LEU A 715 -12.31 3.27 -0.64
C LEU A 715 -12.88 4.70 -0.63
N ARG A 716 -14.20 4.86 -0.46
CA ARG A 716 -14.85 6.19 -0.28
C ARG A 716 -14.44 6.89 1.02
N ASP A 717 -14.02 6.12 2.01
CA ASP A 717 -13.53 6.62 3.30
C ASP A 717 -12.02 6.92 3.30
N LEU A 718 -11.31 6.61 2.21
CA LEU A 718 -9.90 6.91 1.98
C LEU A 718 -9.71 8.13 1.07
N PRO A 719 -8.50 8.73 1.01
CA PRO A 719 -8.22 9.85 0.11
C PRO A 719 -8.05 9.37 -1.35
N ALA A 720 -9.10 8.78 -1.93
CA ALA A 720 -9.06 8.22 -3.28
C ALA A 720 -9.81 9.10 -4.30
N GLY A 721 -9.34 9.11 -5.55
CA GLY A 721 -10.04 9.73 -6.67
C GLY A 721 -11.35 9.01 -7.06
N GLY A 722 -11.49 7.76 -6.61
CA GLY A 722 -12.63 6.87 -6.85
C GLY A 722 -12.19 5.42 -6.69
N TYR A 723 -12.79 4.52 -7.46
CA TYR A 723 -12.39 3.11 -7.53
C TYR A 723 -12.56 2.52 -8.94
N SER A 724 -11.97 1.35 -9.15
CA SER A 724 -12.16 0.56 -10.36
C SER A 724 -12.57 -0.89 -10.03
N LEU A 725 -13.32 -1.53 -10.94
CA LEU A 725 -13.85 -2.88 -10.78
C LEU A 725 -13.31 -3.82 -11.87
N PHE A 726 -12.79 -4.98 -11.49
CA PHE A 726 -12.30 -6.01 -12.40
C PHE A 726 -13.09 -7.32 -12.23
N ALA A 727 -13.87 -7.80 -13.19
CA ALA A 727 -14.17 -7.22 -14.50
C ALA A 727 -15.68 -7.26 -14.78
N ALA A 728 -16.10 -6.65 -15.90
CA ALA A 728 -17.48 -6.53 -16.33
C ALA A 728 -18.21 -7.89 -16.38
N GLU A 729 -17.53 -8.98 -16.77
CA GLU A 729 -18.09 -10.34 -16.75
C GLU A 729 -18.60 -10.80 -15.37
N ASN A 730 -18.14 -10.17 -14.29
CA ASN A 730 -18.49 -10.53 -12.91
C ASN A 730 -19.36 -9.47 -12.21
N LEU A 731 -19.84 -8.45 -12.94
CA LEU A 731 -20.82 -7.51 -12.42
C LEU A 731 -22.19 -8.21 -12.34
N SER A 732 -22.58 -8.64 -11.14
CA SER A 732 -23.85 -9.31 -10.91
C SER A 732 -25.04 -8.35 -11.03
N ALA A 733 -26.22 -8.90 -11.30
CA ALA A 733 -27.46 -8.14 -11.28
C ALA A 733 -27.76 -7.54 -9.88
N GLY A 734 -27.38 -8.23 -8.81
CA GLY A 734 -27.51 -7.74 -7.43
C GLY A 734 -26.67 -6.48 -7.20
N LEU A 735 -25.38 -6.51 -7.58
CA LEU A 735 -24.50 -5.35 -7.51
C LEU A 735 -24.98 -4.21 -8.40
N GLN A 736 -25.46 -4.50 -9.62
CA GLN A 736 -26.03 -3.49 -10.50
C GLN A 736 -27.21 -2.74 -9.84
N ILE A 737 -28.14 -3.46 -9.21
CA ILE A 737 -29.28 -2.86 -8.51
C ILE A 737 -28.80 -1.98 -7.33
N VAL A 738 -27.80 -2.44 -6.58
CA VAL A 738 -27.21 -1.65 -5.49
C VAL A 738 -26.55 -0.40 -6.03
N PHE A 739 -25.79 -0.49 -7.13
CA PHE A 739 -25.10 0.66 -7.71
C PHE A 739 -26.06 1.68 -8.31
N ASP A 740 -27.13 1.25 -8.98
CA ASP A 740 -28.18 2.14 -9.49
C ASP A 740 -28.75 3.03 -8.37
N ARG A 741 -29.02 2.44 -7.20
CA ARG A 741 -29.53 3.15 -6.02
C ARG A 741 -28.50 4.02 -5.32
N THR A 742 -27.26 3.55 -5.22
CA THR A 742 -26.23 4.18 -4.37
C THR A 742 -25.35 5.18 -5.10
N GLN A 743 -25.28 5.12 -6.43
CA GLN A 743 -24.37 5.95 -7.23
C GLN A 743 -25.07 7.08 -8.00
N GLY A 744 -26.38 6.96 -8.22
CA GLY A 744 -27.21 7.91 -8.95
C GLY A 744 -27.05 7.87 -10.47
N GLN A 745 -28.04 8.39 -11.19
CA GLN A 745 -28.11 8.38 -12.66
C GLN A 745 -27.67 9.72 -13.33
N ALA A 746 -27.27 10.73 -12.55
CA ALA A 746 -27.00 12.08 -13.07
C ALA A 746 -25.52 12.32 -13.42
N ALA A 747 -25.29 13.27 -14.35
CA ALA A 747 -24.01 13.76 -14.86
C ALA A 747 -23.12 14.40 -13.77
N SER A 748 -22.62 13.57 -12.84
CA SER A 748 -21.64 13.97 -11.84
C SER A 748 -20.31 14.25 -12.52
N PRO A 749 -19.57 15.31 -12.12
CA PRO A 749 -18.28 15.62 -12.70
C PRO A 749 -17.33 14.44 -12.55
N ILE A 750 -16.75 13.99 -13.67
CA ILE A 750 -15.67 13.00 -13.64
C ILE A 750 -14.42 13.69 -13.08
N PRO A 751 -13.84 13.23 -11.95
CA PRO A 751 -12.81 14.00 -11.24
C PRO A 751 -11.58 14.41 -12.07
N TYR A 752 -11.09 13.57 -12.98
CA TYR A 752 -9.95 13.94 -13.84
C TYR A 752 -10.33 14.89 -14.99
N ARG A 753 -11.62 15.10 -15.28
CA ARG A 753 -12.09 16.10 -16.25
C ARG A 753 -12.40 17.43 -15.60
N GLN A 754 -13.02 17.37 -14.43
CA GLN A 754 -13.57 18.52 -13.73
C GLN A 754 -13.08 18.52 -12.27
N PRO A 755 -11.74 18.56 -12.04
CA PRO A 755 -11.16 18.37 -10.70
C PRO A 755 -11.62 19.42 -9.70
N PHE A 756 -11.71 20.69 -10.11
CA PHE A 756 -12.14 21.78 -9.23
C PHE A 756 -13.62 21.69 -8.87
N GLN A 757 -14.49 21.34 -9.82
CA GLN A 757 -15.91 21.13 -9.56
C GLN A 757 -16.13 19.89 -8.67
N ALA A 758 -15.39 18.81 -8.92
CA ALA A 758 -15.41 17.63 -8.06
C ALA A 758 -14.94 17.96 -6.63
N ALA A 759 -13.88 18.76 -6.48
CA ALA A 759 -13.37 19.23 -5.19
C ALA A 759 -14.42 20.04 -4.41
N ALA A 760 -15.06 21.02 -5.05
CA ALA A 760 -16.11 21.84 -4.45
C ALA A 760 -17.32 20.98 -4.00
N LEU A 761 -17.82 20.10 -4.87
CA LEU A 761 -18.95 19.23 -4.55
C LEU A 761 -18.65 18.20 -3.46
N ARG A 762 -17.42 17.64 -3.43
CA ARG A 762 -16.97 16.76 -2.34
C ARG A 762 -16.89 17.52 -1.02
N TYR A 763 -16.40 18.76 -1.03
CA TYR A 763 -16.40 19.60 0.16
C TYR A 763 -17.82 19.91 0.64
N ALA A 764 -18.72 20.26 -0.28
CA ALA A 764 -20.13 20.50 0.03
C ALA A 764 -20.80 19.28 0.67
N ALA A 765 -20.53 18.06 0.18
CA ALA A 765 -21.01 16.83 0.80
C ALA A 765 -20.50 16.67 2.24
N LEU A 766 -19.22 16.96 2.47
CA LEU A 766 -18.58 16.90 3.77
C LEU A 766 -19.22 17.93 4.75
N THR A 767 -19.51 19.15 4.27
CA THR A 767 -20.20 20.16 5.08
C THR A 767 -21.66 19.79 5.39
N ARG A 768 -22.37 19.10 4.48
CA ARG A 768 -23.72 18.57 4.76
C ARG A 768 -23.71 17.54 5.87
N GLU A 769 -22.73 16.65 5.92
CA GLU A 769 -22.57 15.69 7.01
C GLU A 769 -22.36 16.41 8.36
N TRP A 770 -21.51 17.42 8.41
CA TRP A 770 -21.30 18.20 9.63
C TRP A 770 -22.56 18.95 10.07
N SER A 771 -23.25 19.62 9.14
CA SER A 771 -24.52 20.30 9.41
C SER A 771 -25.58 19.33 9.93
N TYR A 772 -25.70 18.15 9.31
CA TYR A 772 -26.64 17.12 9.74
C TYR A 772 -26.37 16.69 11.19
N LEU A 773 -25.10 16.41 11.53
CA LEU A 773 -24.74 16.01 12.89
C LEU A 773 -24.92 17.13 13.92
N LEU A 774 -24.65 18.38 13.55
CA LEU A 774 -24.90 19.53 14.42
C LEU A 774 -26.39 19.67 14.75
N GLY A 775 -27.25 19.57 13.72
CA GLY A 775 -28.71 19.65 13.90
C GLY A 775 -29.28 18.53 14.77
N GLN A 776 -28.59 17.39 14.83
CA GLN A 776 -28.94 16.24 15.69
C GLN A 776 -28.22 16.25 17.05
N ASN A 777 -27.43 17.28 17.36
CA ASN A 777 -26.58 17.36 18.56
C ASN A 777 -25.60 16.17 18.71
N GLN A 778 -25.13 15.64 17.58
CA GLN A 778 -24.19 14.51 17.50
C GLN A 778 -22.76 14.93 17.12
N LEU A 779 -22.53 16.22 16.86
CA LEU A 779 -21.21 16.81 16.67
C LEU A 779 -21.04 17.95 17.68
N VAL A 780 -20.15 17.74 18.67
CA VAL A 780 -19.85 18.74 19.70
C VAL A 780 -18.49 19.35 19.41
N ILE A 781 -18.48 20.67 19.17
CA ILE A 781 -17.26 21.49 19.03
C ILE A 781 -17.23 22.43 20.23
N SER A 782 -16.05 22.68 20.80
CA SER A 782 -15.95 23.56 21.96
C SER A 782 -16.47 24.97 21.64
N PRO A 783 -17.24 25.61 22.56
CA PRO A 783 -17.85 26.92 22.30
C PRO A 783 -16.85 27.98 21.81
N ASP A 784 -15.65 27.99 22.40
CA ASP A 784 -14.58 28.93 22.06
C ASP A 784 -14.01 28.72 20.64
N GLN A 785 -14.15 27.52 20.07
CA GLN A 785 -13.65 27.18 18.73
C GLN A 785 -14.75 27.12 17.67
N GLN A 786 -16.02 27.06 18.06
CA GLN A 786 -17.15 26.88 17.15
C GLN A 786 -17.24 28.00 16.12
N GLN A 787 -17.09 29.26 16.55
CA GLN A 787 -17.09 30.43 15.65
C GLN A 787 -15.93 30.36 14.64
N VAL A 788 -14.74 29.98 15.10
CA VAL A 788 -13.53 29.91 14.28
C VAL A 788 -13.66 28.81 13.23
N TRP A 789 -14.11 27.62 13.63
CA TRP A 789 -14.35 26.51 12.72
C TRP A 789 -15.39 26.87 11.66
N ARG A 790 -16.56 27.41 12.05
CA ARG A 790 -17.62 27.84 11.12
C ARG A 790 -17.09 28.83 10.09
N SER A 791 -16.36 29.85 10.55
CA SER A 791 -15.80 30.87 9.67
C SER A 791 -14.80 30.28 8.67
N GLN A 792 -13.90 29.40 9.13
CA GLN A 792 -12.93 28.77 8.24
C GLN A 792 -13.56 27.77 7.27
N ALA A 793 -14.60 27.05 7.70
CA ALA A 793 -15.34 26.13 6.84
C ALA A 793 -16.07 26.88 5.71
N ALA A 794 -16.79 27.95 6.05
CA ALA A 794 -17.47 28.79 5.05
C ALA A 794 -16.48 29.42 4.06
N ALA A 795 -15.36 29.97 4.54
CA ALA A 795 -14.35 30.59 3.69
C ALA A 795 -13.64 29.58 2.76
N LEU A 796 -13.50 28.33 3.17
CA LEU A 796 -12.98 27.27 2.30
C LEU A 796 -13.99 26.88 1.23
N GLY A 797 -15.26 26.70 1.60
CA GLY A 797 -16.33 26.41 0.64
C GLY A 797 -16.44 27.47 -0.44
N GLU A 798 -16.48 28.74 -0.05
CA GLU A 798 -16.52 29.88 -0.99
C GLU A 798 -15.31 29.88 -1.94
N ALA A 799 -14.10 29.64 -1.42
CA ALA A 799 -12.89 29.61 -2.25
C ALA A 799 -12.92 28.44 -3.26
N LEU A 800 -13.43 27.27 -2.87
CA LEU A 800 -13.58 26.13 -3.77
C LEU A 800 -14.66 26.37 -4.82
N ASP A 801 -15.79 27.00 -4.47
CA ASP A 801 -16.84 27.35 -5.41
C ASP A 801 -16.38 28.42 -6.42
N GLN A 802 -15.62 29.43 -5.96
CA GLN A 802 -14.99 30.42 -6.82
C GLN A 802 -14.01 29.77 -7.80
N LEU A 803 -13.16 28.85 -7.32
CA LEU A 803 -12.23 28.11 -8.18
C LEU A 803 -12.95 27.21 -9.19
N ALA A 804 -14.05 26.56 -8.79
CA ALA A 804 -14.84 25.73 -9.68
C ALA A 804 -15.52 26.54 -10.79
N ALA A 805 -15.97 27.77 -10.48
CA ALA A 805 -16.58 28.68 -11.45
C ALA A 805 -15.55 29.37 -12.36
N ASP A 806 -14.38 29.73 -11.82
CA ASP A 806 -13.28 30.38 -12.54
C ASP A 806 -11.92 29.77 -12.14
N PRO A 807 -11.41 28.79 -12.94
CA PRO A 807 -10.15 28.07 -12.71
C PRO A 807 -8.86 28.90 -12.87
N SER A 808 -8.77 30.09 -12.28
CA SER A 808 -7.60 30.95 -12.33
C SER A 808 -6.53 30.57 -11.29
N GLU A 809 -5.26 30.92 -11.55
CA GLU A 809 -4.14 30.71 -10.62
C GLU A 809 -4.39 31.37 -9.25
N ALA A 810 -4.95 32.57 -9.25
CA ALA A 810 -5.29 33.29 -8.03
C ALA A 810 -6.36 32.58 -7.17
N ASN A 811 -7.41 32.05 -7.82
CA ASN A 811 -8.44 31.29 -7.11
C ASN A 811 -7.90 29.96 -6.60
N LEU A 812 -6.98 29.33 -7.34
CA LEU A 812 -6.35 28.08 -6.94
C LEU A 812 -5.47 28.27 -5.71
N ASP A 813 -4.60 29.28 -5.71
CA ASP A 813 -3.76 29.65 -4.57
C ASP A 813 -4.60 29.95 -3.33
N LEU A 814 -5.73 30.66 -3.51
CA LEU A 814 -6.66 30.96 -2.44
C LEU A 814 -7.27 29.68 -1.86
N ALA A 815 -7.81 28.79 -2.70
CA ALA A 815 -8.41 27.52 -2.29
C ALA A 815 -7.41 26.61 -1.59
N GLN A 816 -6.21 26.42 -2.15
CA GLN A 816 -5.14 25.60 -1.55
C GLN A 816 -4.68 26.17 -0.20
N SER A 817 -4.53 27.49 -0.09
CA SER A 817 -4.16 28.17 1.16
C SER A 817 -5.23 28.03 2.25
N ARG A 818 -6.51 28.11 1.88
CA ARG A 818 -7.63 27.91 2.81
C ARG A 818 -7.73 26.44 3.23
N LEU A 819 -7.61 25.50 2.30
CA LEU A 819 -7.66 24.08 2.57
C LEU A 819 -6.55 23.64 3.52
N ARG A 820 -5.30 24.06 3.26
CA ARG A 820 -4.15 23.75 4.12
C ARG A 820 -4.34 24.26 5.55
N ARG A 821 -4.81 25.51 5.71
CA ARG A 821 -5.10 26.08 7.03
C ARG A 821 -6.20 25.31 7.74
N PHE A 822 -7.27 24.96 7.02
CA PHE A 822 -8.38 24.19 7.55
C PHE A 822 -7.93 22.80 8.01
N GLN A 823 -7.17 22.07 7.19
CA GLN A 823 -6.64 20.74 7.51
C GLN A 823 -5.74 20.74 8.76
N ILE A 824 -4.89 21.76 8.94
CA ILE A 824 -4.02 21.88 10.11
C ILE A 824 -4.84 22.08 11.40
N ALA A 825 -5.90 22.90 11.35
CA ALA A 825 -6.71 23.20 12.51
C ALA A 825 -7.77 22.12 12.81
N PHE A 826 -8.21 21.37 11.79
CA PHE A 826 -9.28 20.39 11.87
C PHE A 826 -9.20 19.40 13.05
N PRO A 827 -8.04 18.76 13.34
CA PRO A 827 -7.95 17.83 14.47
C PRO A 827 -8.21 18.47 15.82
N GLY A 828 -7.98 19.78 15.96
CA GLY A 828 -8.22 20.53 17.20
C GLY A 828 -9.70 20.85 17.45
N TRP A 829 -10.55 20.77 16.43
CA TRP A 829 -11.99 21.02 16.55
C TRP A 829 -12.82 19.75 16.74
N MET A 830 -12.34 18.63 16.20
CA MET A 830 -13.10 17.39 16.15
C MET A 830 -12.93 16.56 17.43
N PRO A 831 -13.98 15.85 17.89
CA PRO A 831 -13.91 15.02 19.08
C PRO A 831 -12.99 13.80 18.88
N THR A 832 -12.18 13.47 19.89
CA THR A 832 -11.27 12.31 19.83
C THR A 832 -11.97 10.97 20.03
N SER A 833 -13.21 10.98 20.54
CA SER A 833 -13.99 9.78 20.84
C SER A 833 -14.46 9.01 19.60
N ASP A 834 -14.55 9.67 18.44
CA ASP A 834 -14.97 9.05 17.17
C ASP A 834 -13.83 9.03 16.14
N SER A 835 -12.81 8.23 16.45
CA SER A 835 -11.56 8.22 15.69
C SER A 835 -11.70 7.73 14.23
N TYR A 836 -12.72 6.91 13.92
CA TYR A 836 -12.95 6.45 12.54
C TYR A 836 -13.56 7.57 11.70
N ARG A 837 -14.67 8.16 12.15
CA ARG A 837 -15.37 9.23 11.42
C ARG A 837 -14.47 10.44 11.17
N VAL A 838 -13.75 10.87 12.20
CA VAL A 838 -12.83 12.00 12.09
C VAL A 838 -11.71 11.71 11.08
N ARG A 839 -11.18 10.48 11.07
CA ARG A 839 -10.18 10.06 10.09
C ARG A 839 -10.75 10.03 8.67
N THR A 840 -11.99 9.56 8.49
CA THR A 840 -12.69 9.61 7.21
C THR A 840 -12.82 11.04 6.69
N TRP A 841 -13.20 12.00 7.53
CA TRP A 841 -13.25 13.41 7.13
C TRP A 841 -11.88 13.98 6.77
N GLN A 842 -10.83 13.64 7.52
CA GLN A 842 -9.46 14.01 7.18
C GLN A 842 -9.03 13.45 5.82
N ASN A 843 -9.33 12.17 5.56
CA ASN A 843 -9.07 11.52 4.29
C ASN A 843 -9.81 12.20 3.14
N ARG A 844 -11.09 12.57 3.32
CA ARG A 844 -11.86 13.27 2.27
C ARG A 844 -11.34 14.68 2.01
N LEU A 845 -10.85 15.39 3.04
CA LEU A 845 -10.10 16.64 2.85
C LEU A 845 -8.78 16.41 2.10
N GLY A 846 -8.10 15.29 2.34
CA GLY A 846 -6.93 14.85 1.57
C GLY A 846 -7.25 14.66 0.09
N ALA A 847 -8.33 13.93 -0.22
CA ALA A 847 -8.78 13.75 -1.60
C ALA A 847 -9.09 15.08 -2.31
N ILE A 848 -9.64 16.06 -1.60
CA ILE A 848 -9.86 17.42 -2.15
C ILE A 848 -8.52 18.05 -2.51
N ALA A 849 -7.50 17.93 -1.65
CA ALA A 849 -6.16 18.44 -1.94
C ALA A 849 -5.53 17.77 -3.18
N ASP A 850 -5.70 16.45 -3.31
CA ASP A 850 -5.21 15.70 -4.48
C ASP A 850 -5.90 16.15 -5.78
N LEU A 851 -7.20 16.44 -5.73
CA LEU A 851 -7.93 17.01 -6.88
C LEU A 851 -7.42 18.40 -7.25
N LEU A 852 -7.13 19.27 -6.28
CA LEU A 852 -6.55 20.59 -6.55
C LEU A 852 -5.16 20.46 -7.18
N ALA A 853 -4.32 19.54 -6.70
CA ALA A 853 -2.98 19.30 -7.24
C ALA A 853 -3.02 18.72 -8.67
N TYR A 854 -3.94 17.78 -8.93
CA TYR A 854 -4.16 17.25 -10.27
C TYR A 854 -4.64 18.33 -11.24
N GLY A 855 -5.62 19.14 -10.81
CA GLY A 855 -6.18 20.23 -11.61
C GLY A 855 -5.16 21.31 -11.95
N ASP A 856 -4.25 21.64 -11.02
CA ASP A 856 -3.16 22.59 -11.29
C ASP A 856 -2.25 22.11 -12.42
N ARG A 857 -1.76 20.87 -12.33
CA ARG A 857 -0.93 20.27 -13.38
C ARG A 857 -1.63 20.30 -14.74
N ARG A 858 -2.91 19.90 -14.79
CA ARG A 858 -3.66 19.84 -16.06
C ARG A 858 -3.98 21.21 -16.66
N ARG A 859 -3.96 22.28 -15.86
CA ARG A 859 -4.12 23.65 -16.32
C ARG A 859 -2.85 24.18 -17.01
N GLU A 860 -1.68 23.73 -16.57
CA GLU A 860 -0.38 24.10 -17.15
C GLU A 860 -0.08 23.41 -18.50
N GLU A 861 -0.65 22.21 -18.71
CA GLU A 861 -0.50 21.36 -19.90
C GLU A 861 -1.51 21.68 -21.01
#